data_AF-E5WWP0-F1
#
_entry.id   AF-E5WWP0-F1
#
_cell.length_a   1.000
_cell.length_b   1.000
_cell.length_c   1.000
_cell.angle_alpha   90.00
_cell.angle_beta   90.00
_cell.angle_gamma   90.00
#
_symmetry.space_group_name_H-M   'P 1'
#
loop_
_entity.id
_entity.type
_entity.pdbx_description
1 polymer ?
#
loop_
_entity_poly.entity_id
_entity_poly.type
_entity_poly.pdbx_seq_one_letter_code
_entity_poly.pdbx_strand_id
1 'polypeptide(L)'
;MNRLFFLTLLLTASLSVRAQQFPLSVKEGKITYHADKQGNRIPDYSSCGYENSNKPIPDVENRVFVSWQEGDCSARIQQAINYVSILKPDAQGFRGAVLLDEGTFCLHQPLRLTTSGVVLRGIHRDRTILKKMGTDRGAAIYVEGNNDLLITDTLQITNDYLACNSTKIAVNGKVEQGEEIMVYRPSTKAWIDLLDCDHFGGGLGYLGWKPGDIDLRWMRTVADVNGMEVTLDAPLTMAIDKQLGAPLLLRYEWKGRIERIGVENLTIDSDYDTCYPMDEDHCWEGVYMDNATNCWVRRLSFRHLAGSAVVLQKTTSKVTVEDCVSTEPVSEIAGHRRWTFHTRGQQTLFQRCFSSKGIHDFSAGALAAGPNAFVQCEASEALGFSGSVGSWACGLLFDVVDIDGHMLSFSNHGQDMYGLGWNASNSMFWQCTAAEIECYSPAVDARNYAYGCWSAFKGNGEWGESNNHVSPRSLFYAQLQERMQMGDMGEMEPNQLECQARILPRAVNASSSPTVEKAMQLAREAYSPLLTLRSWIEKAPYTASVSSAGLMTVDALKPVHLKQIMNLRRLQKRPEKTQDVPQFALNKGVLSVNGAFLAGGKLDVQWWNGWLKENRIHSYKPHVTRFVPGREGFAYTDRIDSTVNYMKRNNLVVLDHNYGLWLDRRRDDHERIRRRNADSWAPFYEQPFARSGQGKAWDGLTKYDLTRPNRWYWSRLRQFAEKGAEQGVLLYHENYFQHNILEAGAHWVDSPWRSANNINNTGFAEPVNFAGDKRIFVADMFYDVTHPVRRQLHRQYIRTCLNELADLPNVVQLVSSEYTGPLHFVQFWIDVIAEWEAETGKDALVALSATKDVQDAILDDPVRSKIVDIIDIRYWHYNTKELYAPKGGVNLAPRQHARKMRVGKVTYAEAYRAVSEYRLRYPEKAVTYYAQNYPAMAWAVAMAGGSCPQIKGVSEELLQAFARTVPMERKAGDVYEMVKSDTDIIIYSHSKSKFTIPVAAGKYMLKQVNVESGEELVIDNRLRISGQCEVPAASQEECVYWLHRL
;
A
#
# COMPACT_ATOMS: atom_id res chain seq x y z
N MET A 1 79.11 -49.33 16.75
CA MET A 1 79.96 -48.15 17.02
C MET A 1 79.09 -46.90 16.93
N ASN A 2 78.90 -46.24 18.09
CA ASN A 2 78.61 -44.82 18.39
C ASN A 2 77.53 -44.06 17.57
N ARG A 3 76.38 -43.67 18.17
CA ARG A 3 76.15 -42.50 19.08
C ARG A 3 76.49 -41.18 18.38
N LEU A 4 75.72 -40.08 18.38
CA LEU A 4 74.59 -39.53 19.13
C LEU A 4 74.18 -38.28 18.29
N PHE A 5 72.91 -37.87 18.19
CA PHE A 5 72.44 -36.68 18.92
C PHE A 5 70.91 -36.67 18.95
N PHE A 6 70.40 -36.40 20.15
CA PHE A 6 69.03 -36.46 20.63
C PHE A 6 68.62 -35.06 21.12
N LEU A 7 67.31 -34.87 21.36
CA LEU A 7 66.61 -33.71 21.97
C LEU A 7 66.35 -32.53 21.02
N THR A 8 65.15 -31.92 20.90
CA THR A 8 63.86 -31.91 21.65
C THR A 8 62.91 -31.07 20.78
N LEU A 9 61.59 -31.24 20.68
CA LEU A 9 60.59 -31.09 21.75
C LEU A 9 59.21 -31.53 21.22
N LEU A 10 58.47 -32.27 22.03
CA LEU A 10 57.05 -32.58 21.85
C LEU A 10 56.22 -31.28 21.80
N LEU A 11 55.38 -31.17 20.77
CA LEU A 11 54.08 -30.49 20.86
C LEU A 11 53.13 -31.19 19.88
N THR A 12 52.68 -32.39 20.24
CA THR A 12 51.49 -33.00 19.65
C THR A 12 50.29 -32.21 20.16
N ALA A 13 50.00 -31.07 19.53
CA ALA A 13 48.68 -30.48 19.58
C ALA A 13 47.73 -31.50 18.99
N SER A 14 47.01 -32.22 19.85
CA SER A 14 45.86 -33.02 19.45
C SER A 14 44.82 -32.01 18.96
N LEU A 15 44.86 -31.68 17.67
CA LEU A 15 43.73 -31.08 16.99
C LEU A 15 42.64 -32.15 17.01
N SER A 16 41.88 -32.17 18.11
CA SER A 16 40.57 -32.78 18.12
C SER A 16 39.74 -31.98 17.13
N VAL A 17 39.77 -32.40 15.86
CA VAL A 17 38.73 -32.09 14.90
C VAL A 17 37.48 -32.77 15.45
N ARG A 18 36.81 -32.12 16.41
CA ARG A 18 35.44 -32.45 16.73
C ARG A 18 34.67 -32.06 15.49
N ALA A 19 34.29 -33.03 14.68
CA ALA A 19 33.21 -32.86 13.73
C ALA A 19 32.07 -32.20 14.50
N GLN A 20 31.72 -30.97 14.12
CA GLN A 20 30.63 -30.25 14.74
C GLN A 20 29.37 -31.08 14.49
N GLN A 21 28.81 -31.64 15.55
CA GLN A 21 27.59 -32.42 15.48
C GLN A 21 26.46 -31.48 15.05
N PHE A 22 25.72 -31.85 14.02
CA PHE A 22 24.54 -31.09 13.57
C PHE A 22 23.57 -30.90 14.76
N PRO A 23 22.87 -29.76 14.87
CA PRO A 23 22.00 -29.42 16.01
C PRO A 23 20.75 -30.30 16.18
N LEU A 24 20.63 -31.37 15.38
CA LEU A 24 19.74 -32.50 15.62
C LEU A 24 20.42 -33.80 15.18
N SER A 25 19.90 -34.92 15.67
CA SER A 25 20.24 -36.25 15.17
C SER A 25 18.97 -37.04 14.89
N VAL A 26 18.98 -37.80 13.80
CA VAL A 26 17.87 -38.64 13.37
C VAL A 26 18.28 -40.10 13.54
N LYS A 27 17.51 -40.87 14.32
CA LYS A 27 17.71 -42.32 14.50
C LYS A 27 16.37 -43.02 14.50
N GLU A 28 16.21 -44.04 13.65
CA GLU A 28 14.99 -44.87 13.58
C GLU A 28 13.69 -44.03 13.44
N GLY A 29 13.74 -42.93 12.69
CA GLY A 29 12.60 -42.03 12.49
C GLY A 29 12.32 -41.07 13.65
N LYS A 30 13.07 -41.15 14.76
CA LYS A 30 12.97 -40.22 15.89
C LYS A 30 14.01 -39.10 15.77
N ILE A 31 13.57 -37.87 16.05
CA ILE A 31 14.44 -36.69 16.06
C ILE A 31 14.89 -36.44 17.51
N THR A 32 16.17 -36.12 17.70
CA THR A 32 16.70 -35.64 18.98
C THR A 32 17.39 -34.31 18.73
N TYR A 33 16.93 -33.27 19.43
CA TYR A 33 17.44 -31.91 19.28
C TYR A 33 18.57 -31.64 20.28
N HIS A 34 19.63 -30.98 19.81
CA HIS A 34 20.78 -30.62 20.63
C HIS A 34 20.82 -29.11 20.79
N ALA A 35 20.67 -28.64 22.03
CA ALA A 35 20.83 -27.22 22.34
C ALA A 35 22.32 -26.84 22.31
N ASP A 36 22.63 -25.61 21.89
CA ASP A 36 23.97 -25.06 22.00
C ASP A 36 24.32 -24.70 23.46
N LYS A 37 25.51 -24.13 23.67
CA LYS A 37 25.99 -23.77 25.02
C LYS A 37 25.14 -22.71 25.72
N GLN A 38 24.40 -21.89 24.98
CA GLN A 38 23.51 -20.85 25.50
C GLN A 38 22.05 -21.33 25.57
N GLY A 39 21.77 -22.57 25.15
CA GLY A 39 20.45 -23.17 25.15
C GLY A 39 19.68 -23.01 23.85
N ASN A 40 20.25 -22.39 22.80
CA ASN A 40 19.56 -22.22 21.52
C ASN A 40 19.38 -23.57 20.84
N ARG A 41 18.21 -23.78 20.24
CA ARG A 41 17.92 -24.97 19.44
C ARG A 41 17.07 -24.60 18.22
N ILE A 42 17.00 -25.52 17.27
CA ILE A 42 16.08 -25.43 16.13
C ILE A 42 14.65 -25.20 16.66
N PRO A 43 13.93 -24.18 16.14
CA PRO A 43 12.56 -23.91 16.55
C PRO A 43 11.60 -25.09 16.39
N ASP A 44 10.62 -25.16 17.27
CA ASP A 44 9.43 -25.99 17.09
C ASP A 44 8.42 -25.24 16.20
N TYR A 45 8.19 -25.80 15.02
CA TYR A 45 7.30 -25.23 14.02
C TYR A 45 5.87 -25.76 14.12
N SER A 46 5.61 -26.76 14.98
CA SER A 46 4.33 -27.49 15.03
C SER A 46 3.12 -26.68 15.47
N SER A 47 3.32 -25.43 15.91
CA SER A 47 2.26 -24.48 16.25
C SER A 47 1.79 -23.60 15.08
N CYS A 48 2.29 -23.84 13.86
CA CYS A 48 1.80 -23.14 12.67
C CYS A 48 0.44 -23.68 12.22
N GLY A 49 -0.41 -22.80 11.68
CA GLY A 49 -1.69 -23.15 11.08
C GLY A 49 -2.91 -22.91 11.97
N TYR A 50 -4.09 -23.18 11.41
CA TYR A 50 -5.39 -23.08 12.06
C TYR A 50 -5.39 -23.72 13.45
N GLU A 51 -5.79 -22.96 14.47
CA GLU A 51 -5.77 -23.38 15.88
C GLU A 51 -4.45 -24.05 16.32
N ASN A 52 -3.31 -23.51 15.89
CA ASN A 52 -1.99 -24.08 16.18
C ASN A 52 -1.81 -25.53 15.68
N SER A 53 -2.51 -25.93 14.61
CA SER A 53 -2.58 -27.33 14.14
C SER A 53 -3.09 -28.34 15.17
N ASN A 54 -3.72 -27.87 16.26
CA ASN A 54 -4.33 -28.73 17.27
C ASN A 54 -5.57 -29.46 16.79
N LYS A 55 -6.24 -28.91 15.78
CA LYS A 55 -7.46 -29.45 15.20
C LYS A 55 -7.39 -29.35 13.68
N PRO A 56 -8.02 -30.29 12.95
CA PRO A 56 -8.19 -30.14 11.52
C PRO A 56 -9.11 -28.94 11.20
N ILE A 57 -9.03 -28.44 9.97
CA ILE A 57 -9.97 -27.44 9.46
C ILE A 57 -11.39 -28.02 9.50
N PRO A 58 -12.38 -27.32 10.09
CA PRO A 58 -13.71 -27.88 10.30
C PRO A 58 -14.59 -27.83 9.05
N ASP A 59 -15.52 -28.78 8.98
CA ASP A 59 -16.55 -28.81 7.93
C ASP A 59 -17.80 -28.05 8.40
N VAL A 60 -17.81 -26.75 8.15
CA VAL A 60 -18.89 -25.83 8.58
C VAL A 60 -20.18 -26.07 7.80
N GLU A 61 -21.34 -26.06 8.48
CA GLU A 61 -22.66 -26.23 7.89
C GLU A 61 -23.02 -25.11 6.89
N ASN A 62 -23.57 -25.46 5.72
CA ASN A 62 -24.09 -24.48 4.76
C ASN A 62 -25.38 -23.83 5.29
N ARG A 63 -25.50 -22.50 5.18
CA ARG A 63 -26.68 -21.75 5.66
C ARG A 63 -27.49 -21.09 4.56
N VAL A 64 -26.85 -20.79 3.43
CA VAL A 64 -27.48 -20.10 2.30
C VAL A 64 -26.81 -20.56 1.01
N PHE A 65 -27.62 -20.70 -0.03
CA PHE A 65 -27.18 -21.04 -1.37
C PHE A 65 -27.29 -19.84 -2.32
N VAL A 66 -26.30 -19.68 -3.19
CA VAL A 66 -26.27 -18.65 -4.23
C VAL A 66 -26.17 -19.32 -5.58
N SER A 67 -27.31 -19.43 -6.27
CA SER A 67 -27.36 -19.84 -7.67
C SER A 67 -26.58 -18.88 -8.56
N TRP A 68 -25.87 -19.44 -9.53
CA TRP A 68 -25.20 -18.64 -10.57
C TRP A 68 -26.21 -17.89 -11.44
N GLN A 69 -25.84 -16.67 -11.82
CA GLN A 69 -26.61 -15.81 -12.72
C GLN A 69 -25.64 -15.05 -13.63
N GLU A 70 -26.11 -14.70 -14.82
CA GLU A 70 -25.37 -13.84 -15.75
C GLU A 70 -25.29 -12.39 -15.21
N GLY A 71 -24.19 -11.69 -15.50
CA GLY A 71 -23.94 -10.31 -15.05
C GLY A 71 -23.11 -10.20 -13.77
N ASP A 72 -23.12 -9.01 -13.16
CA ASP A 72 -22.34 -8.74 -11.93
C ASP A 72 -22.95 -9.43 -10.71
N CYS A 73 -22.21 -10.38 -10.15
CA CYS A 73 -22.60 -11.16 -8.98
C CYS A 73 -22.12 -10.58 -7.65
N SER A 74 -21.36 -9.47 -7.67
CA SER A 74 -20.71 -8.91 -6.47
C SER A 74 -21.69 -8.62 -5.33
N ALA A 75 -22.76 -7.87 -5.61
CA ALA A 75 -23.75 -7.50 -4.61
C ALA A 75 -24.55 -8.71 -4.10
N ARG A 76 -24.85 -9.66 -4.99
CA ARG A 76 -25.59 -10.90 -4.71
C ARG A 76 -24.84 -11.78 -3.71
N ILE A 77 -23.55 -12.05 -3.99
CA ILE A 77 -22.72 -12.86 -3.10
C ILE A 77 -22.45 -12.11 -1.79
N GLN A 78 -22.17 -10.80 -1.85
CA GLN A 78 -21.97 -10.00 -0.65
C GLN A 78 -23.23 -9.98 0.24
N GLN A 79 -24.44 -10.02 -0.33
CA GLN A 79 -25.68 -10.14 0.44
C GLN A 79 -25.79 -11.49 1.17
N ALA A 80 -25.39 -12.60 0.53
CA ALA A 80 -25.35 -13.91 1.17
C ALA A 80 -24.31 -13.95 2.32
N ILE A 81 -23.13 -13.36 2.12
CA ILE A 81 -22.11 -13.19 3.17
C ILE A 81 -22.70 -12.40 4.34
N ASN A 82 -23.31 -11.24 4.07
CA ASN A 82 -23.92 -10.40 5.11
C ASN A 82 -25.05 -11.13 5.87
N TYR A 83 -25.82 -11.99 5.19
CA TYR A 83 -26.83 -12.82 5.83
C TYR A 83 -26.19 -13.82 6.80
N VAL A 84 -25.13 -14.51 6.40
CA VAL A 84 -24.44 -15.42 7.33
C VAL A 84 -23.82 -14.64 8.49
N SER A 85 -23.29 -13.44 8.26
CA SER A 85 -22.75 -12.57 9.32
C SER A 85 -23.76 -12.18 10.41
N ILE A 86 -25.08 -12.13 10.13
CA ILE A 86 -26.09 -11.85 11.17
C ILE A 86 -26.51 -13.09 11.99
N LEU A 87 -26.21 -14.29 11.53
CA LEU A 87 -26.62 -15.52 12.22
C LEU A 87 -25.87 -15.67 13.54
N LYS A 88 -26.53 -16.20 14.56
CA LYS A 88 -25.87 -16.48 15.84
C LYS A 88 -24.75 -17.52 15.62
N PRO A 89 -23.52 -17.28 16.12
CA PRO A 89 -22.49 -18.30 16.07
C PRO A 89 -22.90 -19.53 16.90
N ASP A 90 -22.49 -20.71 16.45
CA ASP A 90 -22.61 -21.96 17.19
C ASP A 90 -21.62 -22.02 18.36
N ALA A 91 -21.57 -23.17 19.05
CA ALA A 91 -20.68 -23.37 20.19
C ALA A 91 -19.19 -23.37 19.81
N GLN A 92 -18.87 -23.56 18.54
CA GLN A 92 -17.51 -23.53 17.99
C GLN A 92 -17.15 -22.16 17.39
N GLY A 93 -18.08 -21.20 17.44
CA GLY A 93 -17.88 -19.84 16.95
C GLY A 93 -18.25 -19.64 15.47
N PHE A 94 -18.84 -20.63 14.80
CA PHE A 94 -19.22 -20.54 13.39
C PHE A 94 -20.66 -20.09 13.21
N ARG A 95 -20.88 -19.18 12.26
CA ARG A 95 -22.20 -18.73 11.83
C ARG A 95 -22.74 -19.58 10.68
N GLY A 96 -21.83 -20.08 9.85
CA GLY A 96 -22.11 -21.01 8.76
C GLY A 96 -21.34 -20.70 7.48
N ALA A 97 -21.64 -21.46 6.44
CA ALA A 97 -21.08 -21.29 5.10
C ALA A 97 -22.10 -20.71 4.10
N VAL A 98 -21.62 -19.83 3.23
CA VAL A 98 -22.27 -19.43 1.97
C VAL A 98 -21.83 -20.43 0.91
N LEU A 99 -22.78 -21.18 0.34
CA LEU A 99 -22.52 -22.14 -0.73
C LEU A 99 -22.83 -21.50 -2.10
N LEU A 100 -21.83 -21.44 -2.97
CA LEU A 100 -21.93 -20.94 -4.33
C LEU A 100 -22.10 -22.09 -5.31
N ASP A 101 -23.01 -21.91 -6.27
CA ASP A 101 -23.28 -22.85 -7.35
C ASP A 101 -22.08 -23.09 -8.28
N GLU A 102 -22.20 -24.03 -9.21
CA GLU A 102 -21.33 -24.07 -10.38
C GLU A 102 -21.66 -22.91 -11.34
N GLY A 103 -20.64 -22.31 -11.96
CA GLY A 103 -20.76 -21.18 -12.87
C GLY A 103 -19.64 -20.14 -12.69
N THR A 104 -19.57 -19.19 -13.63
CA THR A 104 -18.62 -18.06 -13.60
C THR A 104 -19.30 -16.81 -13.07
N PHE A 105 -19.10 -16.53 -11.79
CA PHE A 105 -19.59 -15.33 -11.11
C PHE A 105 -18.66 -14.16 -11.42
N CYS A 106 -19.07 -13.27 -12.32
CA CYS A 106 -18.34 -12.04 -12.60
C CYS A 106 -18.44 -11.08 -11.40
N LEU A 107 -17.29 -10.57 -10.94
CA LEU A 107 -17.19 -9.66 -9.80
C LEU A 107 -16.64 -8.31 -10.25
N HIS A 108 -17.47 -7.26 -10.28
CA HIS A 108 -16.99 -5.89 -10.50
C HIS A 108 -16.53 -5.21 -9.20
N GLN A 109 -16.97 -5.72 -8.05
CA GLN A 109 -16.54 -5.31 -6.72
C GLN A 109 -15.98 -6.51 -5.95
N PRO A 110 -14.97 -6.31 -5.10
CA PRO A 110 -14.42 -7.41 -4.32
C PRO A 110 -15.40 -7.88 -3.24
N LEU A 111 -15.25 -9.13 -2.83
CA LEU A 111 -16.01 -9.69 -1.70
C LEU A 111 -15.29 -9.39 -0.39
N ARG A 112 -16.06 -9.03 0.65
CA ARG A 112 -15.52 -8.68 1.98
C ARG A 112 -16.15 -9.56 3.07
N LEU A 113 -15.29 -10.29 3.78
CA LEU A 113 -15.63 -11.06 4.97
C LEU A 113 -15.04 -10.33 6.19
N THR A 114 -15.91 -9.65 6.95
CA THR A 114 -15.52 -8.74 8.04
C THR A 114 -16.11 -9.17 9.39
N THR A 115 -16.55 -10.42 9.51
CA THR A 115 -17.22 -10.95 10.70
C THR A 115 -16.76 -12.38 10.95
N SER A 116 -16.40 -12.68 12.21
CA SER A 116 -15.93 -14.01 12.61
C SER A 116 -16.96 -15.12 12.33
N GLY A 117 -16.46 -16.31 12.03
CA GLY A 117 -17.26 -17.53 11.89
C GLY A 117 -17.96 -17.70 10.53
N VAL A 118 -17.55 -16.97 9.49
CA VAL A 118 -18.17 -17.02 8.15
C VAL A 118 -17.28 -17.78 7.18
N VAL A 119 -17.84 -18.72 6.42
CA VAL A 119 -17.14 -19.47 5.37
C VAL A 119 -17.74 -19.15 4.00
N LEU A 120 -16.90 -18.93 2.98
CA LEU A 120 -17.30 -18.86 1.58
C LEU A 120 -16.85 -20.14 0.87
N ARG A 121 -17.81 -20.87 0.29
CA ARG A 121 -17.59 -22.21 -0.27
C ARG A 121 -18.16 -22.33 -1.68
N GLY A 122 -17.41 -22.89 -2.62
CA GLY A 122 -17.96 -23.36 -3.89
C GLY A 122 -18.44 -24.81 -3.82
N ILE A 123 -19.40 -25.18 -4.68
CA ILE A 123 -19.78 -26.59 -4.89
C ILE A 123 -18.63 -27.37 -5.52
N HIS A 124 -17.81 -26.71 -6.34
CA HIS A 124 -16.71 -27.38 -7.04
C HIS A 124 -15.52 -26.46 -7.28
N ARG A 125 -14.31 -26.91 -6.94
CA ARG A 125 -13.06 -26.16 -7.15
C ARG A 125 -12.95 -25.54 -8.54
N ASP A 126 -13.05 -26.33 -9.60
CA ASP A 126 -12.76 -25.85 -10.96
C ASP A 126 -13.99 -25.39 -11.75
N ARG A 127 -15.19 -25.45 -11.15
CA ARG A 127 -16.46 -25.12 -11.83
C ARG A 127 -17.26 -24.01 -11.14
N THR A 128 -17.00 -23.73 -9.86
CA THR A 128 -17.40 -22.48 -9.21
C THR A 128 -16.26 -21.46 -9.39
N ILE A 129 -16.42 -20.52 -10.32
CA ILE A 129 -15.37 -19.55 -10.67
C ILE A 129 -15.80 -18.16 -10.23
N LEU A 130 -14.99 -17.50 -9.41
CA LEU A 130 -15.09 -16.08 -9.13
C LEU A 130 -14.17 -15.32 -10.09
N LYS A 131 -14.73 -14.70 -11.13
CA LYS A 131 -13.96 -13.95 -12.12
C LYS A 131 -13.96 -12.47 -11.77
N LYS A 132 -12.83 -11.94 -11.27
CA LYS A 132 -12.68 -10.52 -10.94
C LYS A 132 -12.54 -9.71 -12.23
N MET A 133 -13.44 -8.75 -12.41
CA MET A 133 -13.52 -7.85 -13.55
C MET A 133 -12.98 -6.46 -13.20
N GLY A 134 -12.71 -5.68 -14.25
CA GLY A 134 -12.31 -4.28 -14.16
C GLY A 134 -10.81 -4.09 -13.89
N THR A 135 -10.42 -2.84 -13.67
CA THR A 135 -9.02 -2.42 -13.67
C THR A 135 -8.41 -2.26 -12.29
N ASP A 136 -9.16 -2.62 -11.25
CA ASP A 136 -8.71 -2.51 -9.86
C ASP A 136 -7.66 -3.57 -9.53
N ARG A 137 -6.50 -3.11 -9.07
CA ARG A 137 -5.34 -3.93 -8.66
C ARG A 137 -5.44 -4.47 -7.22
N GLY A 138 -6.63 -4.45 -6.63
CA GLY A 138 -6.91 -5.02 -5.32
C GLY A 138 -7.02 -6.54 -5.33
N ALA A 139 -7.65 -7.08 -4.28
CA ALA A 139 -7.94 -8.49 -4.11
C ALA A 139 -9.34 -8.87 -4.62
N ALA A 140 -9.54 -10.11 -5.06
CA ALA A 140 -10.89 -10.62 -5.31
C ALA A 140 -11.68 -10.82 -4.00
N ILE A 141 -11.01 -11.28 -2.95
CA ILE A 141 -11.59 -11.52 -1.62
C ILE A 141 -10.72 -10.88 -0.54
N TYR A 142 -11.36 -10.08 0.31
CA TYR A 142 -10.78 -9.51 1.54
C TYR A 142 -11.38 -10.19 2.77
N VAL A 143 -10.53 -10.78 3.60
CA VAL A 143 -10.84 -11.14 4.98
C VAL A 143 -10.20 -10.09 5.88
N GLU A 144 -11.01 -9.14 6.36
CA GLU A 144 -10.49 -7.94 7.03
C GLU A 144 -11.22 -7.64 8.33
N GLY A 145 -10.48 -7.76 9.44
CA GLY A 145 -10.89 -7.19 10.72
C GLY A 145 -10.52 -5.71 10.82
N ASN A 146 -10.83 -5.11 11.97
CA ASN A 146 -10.42 -3.74 12.27
C ASN A 146 -9.10 -3.75 13.05
N ASN A 147 -8.18 -2.86 12.68
CA ASN A 147 -6.97 -2.62 13.44
C ASN A 147 -7.22 -1.58 14.55
N ASP A 148 -7.97 -1.98 15.58
CA ASP A 148 -8.22 -1.21 16.80
C ASP A 148 -7.42 -1.76 18.00
N LEU A 149 -6.27 -2.37 17.72
CA LEU A 149 -5.35 -2.87 18.73
C LEU A 149 -4.92 -1.74 19.69
N LEU A 150 -5.13 -1.97 20.97
CA LEU A 150 -4.80 -1.06 22.05
C LEU A 150 -3.84 -1.74 23.03
N ILE A 151 -2.64 -1.20 23.18
CA ILE A 151 -1.73 -1.62 24.26
C ILE A 151 -2.29 -1.07 25.57
N THR A 152 -2.57 -1.97 26.52
CA THR A 152 -3.19 -1.65 27.81
C THR A 152 -2.19 -1.57 28.95
N ASP A 153 -1.08 -2.31 28.85
CA ASP A 153 -0.03 -2.34 29.88
C ASP A 153 1.31 -2.81 29.28
N THR A 154 2.41 -2.56 29.98
CA THR A 154 3.78 -2.91 29.55
C THR A 154 4.57 -3.44 30.74
N LEU A 155 4.94 -4.72 30.68
CA LEU A 155 5.76 -5.41 31.66
C LEU A 155 7.19 -5.59 31.15
N GLN A 156 8.15 -5.63 32.08
CA GLN A 156 9.53 -5.96 31.78
C GLN A 156 9.70 -7.48 31.80
N ILE A 157 10.39 -8.01 30.79
CA ILE A 157 10.90 -9.37 30.83
C ILE A 157 12.24 -9.33 31.57
N THR A 158 12.35 -10.12 32.64
CA THR A 158 13.48 -10.03 33.58
C THR A 158 14.65 -10.95 33.22
N ASN A 159 14.46 -11.87 32.28
CA ASN A 159 15.54 -12.72 31.77
C ASN A 159 16.66 -11.86 31.16
N ASP A 160 17.91 -12.14 31.52
CA ASP A 160 19.05 -11.52 30.84
C ASP A 160 19.30 -12.12 29.46
N TYR A 161 18.98 -13.42 29.31
CA TYR A 161 19.04 -14.15 28.05
C TYR A 161 17.84 -15.09 27.92
N LEU A 162 17.21 -15.09 26.75
CA LEU A 162 16.22 -16.08 26.32
C LEU A 162 16.77 -16.79 25.08
N ALA A 163 16.89 -18.11 25.15
CA ALA A 163 17.37 -18.90 24.02
C ALA A 163 16.32 -18.94 22.89
N CYS A 164 16.79 -19.08 21.64
CA CYS A 164 15.91 -19.45 20.53
C CYS A 164 15.16 -20.76 20.87
N ASN A 165 13.87 -20.79 20.56
CA ASN A 165 12.91 -21.82 20.97
C ASN A 165 12.41 -21.75 22.44
N SER A 166 12.69 -20.67 23.17
CA SER A 166 12.13 -20.50 24.52
C SER A 166 10.62 -20.32 24.47
N THR A 167 9.89 -21.08 25.29
CA THR A 167 8.45 -20.90 25.56
C THR A 167 8.20 -20.31 26.95
N LYS A 168 9.22 -20.24 27.81
CA LYS A 168 9.11 -19.72 29.17
C LYS A 168 9.80 -18.37 29.28
N ILE A 169 9.08 -17.38 29.82
CA ILE A 169 9.60 -16.03 30.06
C ILE A 169 9.27 -15.59 31.48
N ALA A 170 10.20 -14.93 32.15
CA ALA A 170 9.99 -14.35 33.47
C ALA A 170 9.68 -12.86 33.34
N VAL A 171 8.66 -12.38 34.06
CA VAL A 171 8.16 -11.00 33.98
C VAL A 171 8.04 -10.37 35.36
N ASN A 172 8.07 -9.04 35.43
CA ASN A 172 7.99 -8.30 36.70
C ASN A 172 6.54 -7.92 37.12
N GLY A 173 5.53 -8.58 36.56
CA GLY A 173 4.12 -8.30 36.83
C GLY A 173 3.25 -9.55 36.65
N LYS A 174 2.00 -9.48 37.12
CA LYS A 174 1.05 -10.58 36.99
C LYS A 174 0.49 -10.66 35.57
N VAL A 175 0.40 -11.87 35.05
CA VAL A 175 -0.20 -12.23 33.76
C VAL A 175 -1.12 -13.42 34.02
N GLU A 176 -2.23 -13.51 33.29
CA GLU A 176 -3.22 -14.58 33.49
C GLU A 176 -3.11 -15.66 32.40
N GLN A 177 -3.46 -16.90 32.76
CA GLN A 177 -3.58 -17.98 31.78
C GLN A 177 -4.68 -17.66 30.76
N GLY A 178 -4.42 -17.92 29.48
CA GLY A 178 -5.32 -17.61 28.37
C GLY A 178 -5.23 -16.17 27.86
N GLU A 179 -4.47 -15.30 28.52
CA GLU A 179 -4.27 -13.92 28.09
C GLU A 179 -3.52 -13.83 26.76
N GLU A 180 -3.95 -12.94 25.87
CA GLU A 180 -3.20 -12.59 24.65
C GLU A 180 -2.17 -11.49 24.96
N ILE A 181 -0.91 -11.77 24.64
CA ILE A 181 0.21 -10.87 24.90
C ILE A 181 1.06 -10.68 23.65
N MET A 182 1.83 -9.60 23.62
CA MET A 182 2.82 -9.33 22.58
C MET A 182 4.21 -9.25 23.21
N VAL A 183 5.12 -10.12 22.79
CA VAL A 183 6.55 -9.99 23.09
C VAL A 183 7.17 -9.05 22.07
N TYR A 184 7.63 -7.90 22.52
CA TYR A 184 8.28 -6.88 21.69
C TYR A 184 9.79 -6.90 21.91
N ARG A 185 10.55 -6.94 20.82
CA ARG A 185 12.01 -6.85 20.86
C ARG A 185 12.49 -5.68 19.99
N PRO A 186 13.15 -4.67 20.58
CA PRO A 186 13.66 -3.53 19.82
C PRO A 186 14.95 -3.88 19.05
N SER A 187 15.10 -3.27 17.88
CA SER A 187 16.34 -3.24 17.11
C SER A 187 17.24 -2.10 17.59
N THR A 188 18.23 -2.40 18.41
CA THR A 188 19.18 -1.41 18.94
C THR A 188 20.34 -1.18 17.97
N LYS A 189 21.08 -0.07 18.12
CA LYS A 189 22.31 0.17 17.33
C LYS A 189 23.34 -0.94 17.54
N ALA A 190 23.55 -1.39 18.78
CA ALA A 190 24.52 -2.45 19.09
C ALA A 190 24.23 -3.75 18.32
N TRP A 191 22.95 -4.13 18.21
CA TRP A 191 22.56 -5.31 17.44
C TRP A 191 22.68 -5.11 15.93
N ILE A 192 22.34 -3.93 15.42
CA ILE A 192 22.49 -3.62 13.99
C ILE A 192 23.97 -3.67 13.59
N ASP A 193 24.86 -3.20 14.46
CA ASP A 193 26.30 -3.18 14.24
C ASP A 193 26.89 -4.59 14.26
N LEU A 194 26.38 -5.44 15.16
CA LEU A 194 26.75 -6.86 15.22
C LEU A 194 26.47 -7.57 13.88
N LEU A 195 25.44 -7.15 13.16
CA LEU A 195 25.00 -7.75 11.90
C LEU A 195 25.60 -7.08 10.66
N ASP A 196 26.42 -6.03 10.84
CA ASP A 196 26.98 -5.21 9.76
C ASP A 196 25.89 -4.67 8.80
N CYS A 197 24.78 -4.22 9.37
CA CYS A 197 23.63 -3.73 8.62
C CYS A 197 23.38 -2.22 8.78
N ASP A 198 24.25 -1.48 9.47
CA ASP A 198 24.13 -0.02 9.59
C ASP A 198 24.56 0.73 8.31
N HIS A 199 25.23 0.04 7.38
CA HIS A 199 25.63 0.51 6.05
C HIS A 199 25.70 -0.64 5.03
N PHE A 200 25.53 -0.34 3.73
CA PHE A 200 25.59 -1.32 2.64
C PHE A 200 26.52 -0.90 1.48
N GLY A 201 27.50 -0.04 1.78
CA GLY A 201 28.46 0.48 0.80
C GLY A 201 28.10 1.85 0.20
N GLY A 202 28.92 2.31 -0.76
CA GLY A 202 28.72 3.58 -1.49
C GLY A 202 28.83 4.87 -0.67
N GLY A 203 29.19 4.78 0.62
CA GLY A 203 29.15 5.93 1.54
C GLY A 203 27.74 6.40 1.89
N LEU A 204 26.71 5.60 1.58
CA LEU A 204 25.30 5.96 1.72
C LEU A 204 24.70 5.38 3.01
N GLY A 205 24.94 6.04 4.14
CA GLY A 205 24.46 5.57 5.45
C GLY A 205 22.92 5.54 5.59
N TYR A 206 22.16 6.22 4.70
CA TYR A 206 20.70 6.25 4.78
C TYR A 206 20.02 4.94 4.36
N LEU A 207 20.71 4.07 3.61
CA LEU A 207 20.21 2.76 3.19
C LEU A 207 20.34 1.70 4.29
N GLY A 208 21.32 1.84 5.18
CA GLY A 208 21.49 0.92 6.30
C GLY A 208 20.35 1.01 7.31
N TRP A 209 20.17 -0.06 8.08
CA TRP A 209 19.21 -0.12 9.17
C TRP A 209 19.49 0.96 10.22
N LYS A 210 18.42 1.44 10.85
CA LYS A 210 18.44 2.40 11.96
C LYS A 210 17.72 1.79 13.16
N PRO A 211 18.05 2.21 14.39
CA PRO A 211 17.32 1.75 15.57
C PRO A 211 15.81 1.92 15.41
N GLY A 212 15.03 0.89 15.72
CA GLY A 212 13.58 0.88 15.54
C GLY A 212 13.10 0.46 14.14
N ASP A 213 13.99 0.26 13.16
CA ASP A 213 13.59 -0.17 11.82
C ASP A 213 13.15 -1.65 11.77
N ILE A 214 13.80 -2.51 12.58
CA ILE A 214 13.70 -3.98 12.55
C ILE A 214 13.20 -4.52 13.90
N ASP A 215 12.17 -3.88 14.45
CA ASP A 215 11.56 -4.31 15.70
C ASP A 215 10.67 -5.53 15.49
N LEU A 216 10.89 -6.58 16.27
CA LEU A 216 10.11 -7.82 16.18
C LEU A 216 8.99 -7.84 17.22
N ARG A 217 7.87 -8.45 16.82
CA ARG A 217 6.67 -8.61 17.64
C ARG A 217 6.11 -10.01 17.49
N TRP A 218 6.15 -10.79 18.57
CA TRP A 218 5.47 -12.10 18.64
C TRP A 218 4.15 -11.94 19.38
N MET A 219 3.05 -12.29 18.74
CA MET A 219 1.74 -12.40 19.38
C MET A 219 1.59 -13.81 19.90
N ARG A 220 1.31 -13.96 21.19
CA ARG A 220 1.23 -15.25 21.88
C ARG A 220 0.03 -15.29 22.79
N THR A 221 -0.44 -16.50 23.04
CA THR A 221 -1.39 -16.79 24.11
C THR A 221 -0.62 -17.39 25.28
N VAL A 222 -0.97 -16.97 26.50
CA VAL A 222 -0.37 -17.53 27.71
C VAL A 222 -0.97 -18.92 27.96
N ALA A 223 -0.14 -19.95 27.80
CA ALA A 223 -0.54 -21.33 27.97
C ALA A 223 -0.62 -21.74 29.46
N ASP A 224 0.31 -21.24 30.28
CA ASP A 224 0.38 -21.53 31.72
C ASP A 224 1.13 -20.42 32.48
N VAL A 225 0.88 -20.31 33.79
CA VAL A 225 1.53 -19.31 34.67
C VAL A 225 1.98 -19.98 35.96
N ASN A 226 3.28 -19.88 36.25
CA ASN A 226 3.88 -20.34 37.50
C ASN A 226 4.60 -19.18 38.21
N GLY A 227 3.89 -18.51 39.12
CA GLY A 227 4.39 -17.33 39.82
C GLY A 227 4.59 -16.15 38.85
N MET A 228 5.86 -15.81 38.59
CA MET A 228 6.25 -14.74 37.65
C MET A 228 6.81 -15.29 36.32
N GLU A 229 6.82 -16.63 36.16
CA GLU A 229 7.16 -17.29 34.91
C GLU A 229 5.88 -17.58 34.11
N VAL A 230 5.89 -17.19 32.85
CA VAL A 230 4.79 -17.31 31.89
C VAL A 230 5.23 -18.29 30.80
N THR A 231 4.38 -19.28 30.52
CA THR A 231 4.57 -20.21 29.39
C THR A 231 3.72 -19.76 28.20
N LEU A 232 4.35 -19.66 27.03
CA LEU A 232 3.76 -19.23 25.76
C LEU A 232 3.21 -20.42 24.97
N ASP A 233 2.14 -20.22 24.19
CA ASP A 233 1.55 -21.24 23.31
C ASP A 233 2.43 -21.67 22.13
N ALA A 234 3.42 -20.84 21.79
CA ALA A 234 4.40 -21.10 20.74
C ALA A 234 5.76 -20.47 21.11
N PRO A 235 6.88 -21.08 20.67
CA PRO A 235 8.22 -20.59 21.01
C PRO A 235 8.52 -19.21 20.42
N LEU A 236 9.45 -18.49 21.06
CA LEU A 236 10.15 -17.37 20.43
C LEU A 236 11.18 -17.91 19.44
N THR A 237 11.18 -17.39 18.21
CA THR A 237 12.01 -17.89 17.10
C THR A 237 13.32 -17.13 16.92
N MET A 238 13.71 -16.35 17.93
CA MET A 238 14.97 -15.64 17.96
C MET A 238 15.50 -15.64 19.40
N ALA A 239 16.81 -15.80 19.56
CA ALA A 239 17.45 -15.55 20.83
C ALA A 239 17.32 -14.07 21.21
N ILE A 240 17.11 -13.79 22.50
CA ILE A 240 17.03 -12.43 23.01
C ILE A 240 18.07 -12.26 24.11
N ASP A 241 19.12 -11.49 23.78
CA ASP A 241 20.07 -10.96 24.74
C ASP A 241 19.64 -9.53 25.13
N LYS A 242 19.38 -9.33 26.43
CA LYS A 242 18.97 -8.03 26.98
C LYS A 242 19.98 -6.91 26.70
N GLN A 243 21.26 -7.23 26.52
CA GLN A 243 22.31 -6.25 26.16
C GLN A 243 22.21 -5.78 24.71
N LEU A 244 21.67 -6.61 23.81
CA LEU A 244 21.45 -6.29 22.40
C LEU A 244 20.05 -5.71 22.13
N GLY A 245 19.15 -5.80 23.10
CA GLY A 245 17.83 -5.17 23.07
C GLY A 245 16.92 -5.77 24.12
N ALA A 246 16.67 -5.02 25.20
CA ALA A 246 15.80 -5.45 26.28
C ALA A 246 14.36 -5.69 25.77
N PRO A 247 13.82 -6.92 25.89
CA PRO A 247 12.48 -7.22 25.43
C PRO A 247 11.42 -6.76 26.44
N LEU A 248 10.22 -6.52 25.92
CA LEU A 248 9.04 -6.14 26.70
C LEU A 248 7.91 -7.15 26.46
N LEU A 249 7.07 -7.34 27.48
CA LEU A 249 5.76 -7.97 27.32
C LEU A 249 4.71 -6.86 27.31
N LEU A 250 4.01 -6.70 26.20
CA LEU A 250 2.91 -5.76 26.05
C LEU A 250 1.59 -6.50 26.18
N ARG A 251 0.72 -6.05 27.07
CA ARG A 251 -0.67 -6.52 27.18
C ARG A 251 -1.52 -5.69 26.22
N TYR A 252 -2.46 -6.32 25.54
CA TYR A 252 -3.28 -5.61 24.56
C TYR A 252 -4.71 -6.11 24.49
N GLU A 253 -5.61 -5.24 24.03
CA GLU A 253 -6.95 -5.59 23.60
C GLU A 253 -7.05 -5.41 22.07
N TRP A 254 -7.74 -6.33 21.39
CA TRP A 254 -7.94 -6.23 19.94
C TRP A 254 -9.35 -6.67 19.51
N LYS A 255 -10.35 -5.85 19.86
CA LYS A 255 -11.77 -6.18 19.67
C LYS A 255 -12.17 -6.35 18.20
N GLY A 256 -11.48 -5.66 17.30
CA GLY A 256 -11.68 -5.72 15.86
C GLY A 256 -11.02 -6.91 15.16
N ARG A 257 -10.20 -7.71 15.86
CA ARG A 257 -9.57 -8.89 15.26
C ARG A 257 -10.61 -9.98 15.04
N ILE A 258 -10.78 -10.38 13.79
CA ILE A 258 -11.76 -11.42 13.43
C ILE A 258 -11.11 -12.80 13.41
N GLU A 259 -11.93 -13.85 13.50
CA GLU A 259 -11.40 -15.21 13.49
C GLU A 259 -12.34 -16.22 12.82
N ARG A 260 -11.82 -17.42 12.52
CA ARG A 260 -12.64 -18.57 12.07
C ARG A 260 -13.33 -18.30 10.74
N ILE A 261 -12.56 -17.78 9.78
CA ILE A 261 -13.04 -17.46 8.44
C ILE A 261 -12.35 -18.37 7.42
N GLY A 262 -13.15 -18.95 6.53
CA GLY A 262 -12.70 -19.88 5.50
C GLY A 262 -13.06 -19.43 4.10
N VAL A 263 -12.16 -19.63 3.15
CA VAL A 263 -12.45 -19.59 1.70
C VAL A 263 -12.06 -20.93 1.11
N GLU A 264 -13.01 -21.62 0.47
CA GLU A 264 -12.76 -23.00 0.06
C GLU A 264 -13.49 -23.48 -1.19
N ASN A 265 -12.85 -24.46 -1.85
CA ASN A 265 -13.42 -25.27 -2.94
C ASN A 265 -13.96 -24.46 -4.13
N LEU A 266 -13.19 -23.51 -4.63
CA LEU A 266 -13.55 -22.66 -5.78
C LEU A 266 -12.31 -22.21 -6.58
N THR A 267 -12.54 -21.55 -7.72
CA THR A 267 -11.49 -20.91 -8.52
C THR A 267 -11.62 -19.40 -8.43
N ILE A 268 -10.49 -18.70 -8.28
CA ILE A 268 -10.39 -17.25 -8.48
C ILE A 268 -9.65 -16.98 -9.78
N ASP A 269 -10.22 -16.15 -10.62
CA ASP A 269 -9.70 -15.82 -11.94
C ASP A 269 -9.73 -14.29 -12.13
N SER A 270 -8.74 -13.73 -12.81
CA SER A 270 -8.73 -12.31 -13.19
C SER A 270 -9.03 -12.15 -14.67
N ASP A 271 -9.94 -11.24 -15.00
CA ASP A 271 -10.00 -10.68 -16.35
C ASP A 271 -8.79 -9.79 -16.60
N TYR A 272 -8.33 -9.68 -17.85
CA TYR A 272 -7.23 -8.80 -18.25
C TYR A 272 -7.30 -8.49 -19.76
N ASP A 273 -6.57 -7.47 -20.21
CA ASP A 273 -6.54 -7.12 -21.63
C ASP A 273 -5.62 -8.07 -22.42
N THR A 274 -6.22 -9.06 -23.10
CA THR A 274 -5.46 -10.10 -23.83
C THR A 274 -4.65 -9.57 -25.02
N CYS A 275 -4.87 -8.33 -25.47
CA CYS A 275 -3.99 -7.69 -26.45
C CYS A 275 -2.59 -7.42 -25.89
N TYR A 276 -2.42 -7.42 -24.57
CA TYR A 276 -1.18 -7.13 -23.87
C TYR A 276 -0.82 -8.29 -22.92
N PRO A 277 0.10 -9.19 -23.30
CA PRO A 277 0.44 -10.38 -22.50
C PRO A 277 1.04 -10.11 -21.12
N MET A 278 1.47 -8.87 -20.85
CA MET A 278 1.99 -8.39 -19.57
C MET A 278 1.10 -7.27 -19.00
N ASP A 279 -0.22 -7.33 -19.26
CA ASP A 279 -1.16 -6.38 -18.69
C ASP A 279 -1.08 -6.38 -17.16
N GLU A 280 -1.30 -5.22 -16.55
CA GLU A 280 -1.27 -5.06 -15.09
C GLU A 280 -2.46 -4.25 -14.56
N ASP A 281 -3.35 -3.83 -15.46
CA ASP A 281 -4.57 -3.08 -15.15
C ASP A 281 -5.73 -4.06 -14.89
N HIS A 282 -5.51 -4.98 -13.95
CA HIS A 282 -6.46 -5.99 -13.51
C HIS A 282 -6.21 -6.43 -12.06
N CYS A 283 -6.87 -7.49 -11.57
CA CYS A 283 -6.73 -7.98 -10.20
C CYS A 283 -5.33 -8.51 -9.90
N TRP A 284 -4.75 -8.11 -8.76
CA TRP A 284 -3.42 -8.59 -8.34
C TRP A 284 -3.52 -9.72 -7.32
N GLU A 285 -4.46 -9.65 -6.37
CA GLU A 285 -4.50 -10.60 -5.27
C GLU A 285 -5.74 -11.52 -5.33
N GLY A 286 -5.59 -12.80 -5.01
CA GLY A 286 -6.69 -13.73 -4.90
C GLY A 286 -7.43 -13.57 -3.56
N VAL A 287 -6.79 -14.03 -2.48
CA VAL A 287 -7.27 -13.88 -1.10
C VAL A 287 -6.31 -13.02 -0.29
N TYR A 288 -6.81 -11.90 0.21
CA TYR A 288 -6.11 -11.00 1.12
C TYR A 288 -6.65 -11.15 2.55
N MET A 289 -5.77 -11.32 3.53
CA MET A 289 -6.17 -11.38 4.95
C MET A 289 -5.43 -10.36 5.81
N ASP A 290 -6.16 -9.57 6.59
CA ASP A 290 -5.63 -8.59 7.56
C ASP A 290 -6.50 -8.56 8.83
N ASN A 291 -5.86 -8.38 9.98
CA ASN A 291 -6.48 -8.33 11.32
C ASN A 291 -7.33 -9.58 11.61
N ALA A 292 -6.81 -10.76 11.25
CA ALA A 292 -7.53 -12.02 11.32
C ALA A 292 -6.71 -13.14 11.99
N THR A 293 -7.35 -14.09 12.68
CA THR A 293 -6.68 -15.25 13.27
C THR A 293 -7.50 -16.54 13.13
N ASN A 294 -6.89 -17.72 13.22
CA ASN A 294 -7.60 -19.00 13.08
C ASN A 294 -8.42 -19.07 11.77
N CYS A 295 -7.80 -18.70 10.65
CA CYS A 295 -8.44 -18.67 9.32
C CYS A 295 -7.87 -19.75 8.40
N TRP A 296 -8.55 -20.01 7.29
CA TRP A 296 -8.01 -20.90 6.27
C TRP A 296 -8.38 -20.54 4.83
N VAL A 297 -7.52 -20.98 3.91
CA VAL A 297 -7.78 -21.05 2.47
C VAL A 297 -7.54 -22.50 2.05
N ARG A 298 -8.56 -23.18 1.53
CA ARG A 298 -8.47 -24.63 1.28
C ARG A 298 -9.02 -25.00 -0.08
N ARG A 299 -8.23 -25.73 -0.87
CA ARG A 299 -8.67 -26.32 -2.14
C ARG A 299 -9.11 -25.25 -3.16
N LEU A 300 -8.26 -24.24 -3.39
CA LEU A 300 -8.50 -23.19 -4.38
C LEU A 300 -7.63 -23.35 -5.62
N SER A 301 -8.16 -22.93 -6.77
CA SER A 301 -7.38 -22.71 -8.00
C SER A 301 -7.31 -21.20 -8.28
N PHE A 302 -6.15 -20.69 -8.71
CA PHE A 302 -5.92 -19.27 -9.01
C PHE A 302 -5.35 -19.12 -10.42
N ARG A 303 -5.88 -18.17 -11.19
CA ARG A 303 -5.45 -17.89 -12.58
C ARG A 303 -5.35 -16.40 -12.87
N HIS A 304 -4.40 -16.03 -13.73
CA HIS A 304 -4.25 -14.68 -14.31
C HIS A 304 -4.04 -13.53 -13.33
N LEU A 305 -3.71 -13.80 -12.07
CA LEU A 305 -3.36 -12.77 -11.08
C LEU A 305 -1.97 -12.19 -11.38
N ALA A 306 -1.78 -10.89 -11.11
CA ALA A 306 -0.49 -10.21 -11.24
C ALA A 306 0.39 -10.29 -9.96
N GLY A 307 -0.24 -10.39 -8.80
CA GLY A 307 0.39 -10.41 -7.47
C GLY A 307 0.39 -11.82 -6.86
N SER A 308 -0.41 -12.01 -5.81
CA SER A 308 -0.42 -13.21 -4.98
C SER A 308 -1.71 -14.01 -5.15
N ALA A 309 -1.61 -15.34 -5.13
CA ALA A 309 -2.76 -16.21 -4.91
C ALA A 309 -3.34 -15.98 -3.50
N VAL A 310 -2.46 -15.99 -2.49
CA VAL A 310 -2.81 -15.69 -1.11
C VAL A 310 -1.76 -14.78 -0.49
N VAL A 311 -2.22 -13.69 0.12
CA VAL A 311 -1.38 -12.74 0.85
C VAL A 311 -1.90 -12.54 2.27
N LEU A 312 -1.07 -12.91 3.25
CA LEU A 312 -1.36 -12.77 4.68
C LEU A 312 -0.61 -11.57 5.24
N GLN A 313 -1.33 -10.59 5.80
CA GLN A 313 -0.71 -9.40 6.39
C GLN A 313 -0.13 -9.66 7.78
N LYS A 314 0.66 -8.70 8.27
CA LYS A 314 1.42 -8.80 9.53
C LYS A 314 0.60 -9.06 10.80
N THR A 315 -0.67 -8.69 10.75
CA THR A 315 -1.66 -8.77 11.82
C THR A 315 -2.36 -10.13 11.84
N THR A 316 -2.07 -10.98 10.86
CA THR A 316 -2.60 -12.32 10.77
C THR A 316 -1.83 -13.31 11.64
N SER A 317 -2.52 -14.28 12.22
CA SER A 317 -1.85 -15.43 12.83
C SER A 317 -2.68 -16.71 12.79
N LYS A 318 -2.03 -17.88 12.89
CA LYS A 318 -2.73 -19.18 12.97
C LYS A 318 -3.59 -19.42 11.73
N VAL A 319 -3.01 -19.22 10.54
CA VAL A 319 -3.70 -19.37 9.25
C VAL A 319 -3.15 -20.59 8.51
N THR A 320 -4.03 -21.45 7.99
CA THR A 320 -3.66 -22.56 7.10
C THR A 320 -4.07 -22.26 5.66
N VAL A 321 -3.13 -22.32 4.73
CA VAL A 321 -3.38 -22.32 3.28
C VAL A 321 -3.03 -23.70 2.78
N GLU A 322 -4.01 -24.47 2.29
CA GLU A 322 -3.78 -25.84 1.87
C GLU A 322 -4.43 -26.26 0.56
N ASP A 323 -3.78 -27.19 -0.13
CA ASP A 323 -4.27 -27.81 -1.36
C ASP A 323 -4.61 -26.79 -2.46
N CYS A 324 -3.79 -25.74 -2.59
CA CYS A 324 -4.02 -24.62 -3.51
C CYS A 324 -3.11 -24.68 -4.75
N VAL A 325 -3.64 -24.27 -5.90
CA VAL A 325 -2.93 -24.28 -7.20
C VAL A 325 -2.98 -22.89 -7.82
N SER A 326 -1.84 -22.31 -8.18
CA SER A 326 -1.75 -21.03 -8.89
C SER A 326 -1.03 -21.20 -10.22
N THR A 327 -1.69 -20.83 -11.32
CA THR A 327 -1.15 -20.99 -12.68
C THR A 327 -1.40 -19.75 -13.54
N GLU A 328 -0.64 -19.62 -14.62
CA GLU A 328 -0.87 -18.62 -15.67
C GLU A 328 -0.91 -17.16 -15.17
N PRO A 329 0.04 -16.69 -14.34
CA PRO A 329 0.07 -15.29 -13.90
C PRO A 329 0.32 -14.33 -15.07
N VAL A 330 -0.34 -13.18 -15.04
CA VAL A 330 -0.24 -12.11 -16.06
C VAL A 330 0.29 -10.86 -15.38
N SER A 331 1.51 -10.45 -15.76
CA SER A 331 2.21 -9.26 -15.25
C SER A 331 3.55 -9.11 -15.97
N GLU A 332 4.23 -7.97 -15.76
CA GLU A 332 5.68 -7.87 -15.94
C GLU A 332 6.41 -8.88 -15.04
N ILE A 333 7.60 -9.36 -15.44
CA ILE A 333 8.48 -10.16 -14.58
C ILE A 333 9.39 -9.22 -13.79
N ALA A 334 8.86 -8.61 -12.73
CA ALA A 334 9.50 -7.48 -12.08
C ALA A 334 9.13 -7.29 -10.59
N GLY A 335 10.16 -7.26 -9.72
CA GLY A 335 10.07 -6.78 -8.34
C GLY A 335 8.94 -7.42 -7.51
N HIS A 336 7.99 -6.61 -7.08
CA HIS A 336 6.87 -7.00 -6.21
C HIS A 336 5.73 -7.80 -6.87
N ARG A 337 5.91 -8.31 -8.10
CA ARG A 337 4.90 -9.10 -8.81
C ARG A 337 5.09 -10.58 -8.52
N ARG A 338 4.04 -11.38 -8.67
CA ARG A 338 4.10 -12.85 -8.57
C ARG A 338 4.75 -13.36 -7.28
N TRP A 339 4.42 -12.71 -6.16
CA TRP A 339 4.70 -13.20 -4.82
C TRP A 339 3.58 -14.18 -4.45
N THR A 340 3.60 -15.38 -5.04
CA THR A 340 2.40 -16.22 -5.19
C THR A 340 1.74 -16.59 -3.86
N PHE A 341 2.48 -17.23 -2.95
CA PHE A 341 2.01 -17.57 -1.61
C PHE A 341 2.87 -16.81 -0.59
N HIS A 342 2.33 -15.69 -0.13
CA HIS A 342 3.08 -14.70 0.65
C HIS A 342 2.52 -14.52 2.06
N THR A 343 3.40 -14.52 3.06
CA THR A 343 3.02 -14.25 4.45
C THR A 343 3.88 -13.18 5.11
N ARG A 344 3.24 -12.22 5.75
CA ARG A 344 3.85 -11.28 6.69
C ARG A 344 3.45 -11.58 8.13
N GLY A 345 2.53 -12.52 8.33
CA GLY A 345 1.98 -12.91 9.63
C GLY A 345 2.87 -13.87 10.39
N GLN A 346 2.28 -14.54 11.38
CA GLN A 346 2.96 -15.46 12.28
C GLN A 346 2.15 -16.73 12.55
N GLN A 347 2.80 -17.85 12.88
CA GLN A 347 2.15 -19.15 13.06
C GLN A 347 1.33 -19.53 11.81
N THR A 348 1.84 -19.25 10.61
CA THR A 348 1.17 -19.54 9.33
C THR A 348 1.68 -20.84 8.73
N LEU A 349 0.78 -21.64 8.16
CA LEU A 349 1.07 -22.92 7.52
C LEU A 349 0.58 -22.88 6.07
N PHE A 350 1.50 -22.95 5.11
CA PHE A 350 1.19 -23.17 3.71
C PHE A 350 1.56 -24.61 3.39
N GLN A 351 0.62 -25.44 2.95
CA GLN A 351 0.91 -26.85 2.71
C GLN A 351 0.24 -27.41 1.46
N ARG A 352 0.95 -28.27 0.73
CA ARG A 352 0.44 -28.85 -0.52
C ARG A 352 -0.02 -27.74 -1.46
N CYS A 353 0.83 -26.75 -1.67
CA CYS A 353 0.60 -25.64 -2.60
C CYS A 353 1.46 -25.80 -3.85
N PHE A 354 0.86 -25.55 -5.01
CA PHE A 354 1.55 -25.56 -6.31
C PHE A 354 1.52 -24.17 -6.93
N SER A 355 2.66 -23.71 -7.44
CA SER A 355 2.82 -22.45 -8.18
C SER A 355 3.51 -22.71 -9.52
N SER A 356 3.15 -21.94 -10.55
CA SER A 356 3.83 -21.96 -11.84
C SER A 356 4.18 -20.55 -12.27
N LYS A 357 5.44 -20.34 -12.70
CA LYS A 357 5.95 -19.06 -13.21
C LYS A 357 5.85 -17.91 -12.20
N GLY A 358 5.94 -18.22 -10.91
CA GLY A 358 6.09 -17.24 -9.84
C GLY A 358 7.49 -16.62 -9.83
N ILE A 359 7.63 -15.43 -9.23
CA ILE A 359 8.95 -14.85 -8.93
C ILE A 359 9.36 -15.25 -7.51
N HIS A 360 8.43 -15.13 -6.56
CA HIS A 360 8.63 -15.60 -5.20
C HIS A 360 7.46 -16.50 -4.84
N ASP A 361 7.52 -17.76 -5.31
CA ASP A 361 6.43 -18.73 -5.21
C ASP A 361 5.99 -18.97 -3.76
N PHE A 362 6.95 -19.13 -2.85
CA PHE A 362 6.72 -19.31 -1.41
C PHE A 362 7.60 -18.33 -0.65
N SER A 363 6.97 -17.34 0.00
CA SER A 363 7.74 -16.27 0.62
C SER A 363 7.20 -15.72 1.94
N ALA A 364 8.14 -15.34 2.81
CA ALA A 364 7.87 -14.52 3.98
C ALA A 364 8.28 -13.07 3.73
N GLY A 365 7.50 -12.11 4.23
CA GLY A 365 7.83 -10.69 4.15
C GLY A 365 8.63 -10.17 5.34
N ALA A 366 8.97 -8.89 5.29
CA ALA A 366 9.74 -8.23 6.35
C ALA A 366 9.07 -8.39 7.72
N LEU A 367 9.87 -8.73 8.73
CA LEU A 367 9.48 -8.87 10.14
C LEU A 367 8.38 -9.92 10.39
N ALA A 368 8.20 -10.89 9.49
CA ALA A 368 7.33 -12.04 9.71
C ALA A 368 7.90 -12.88 10.86
N ALA A 369 7.35 -12.67 12.06
CA ALA A 369 7.78 -13.36 13.27
C ALA A 369 7.31 -14.81 13.23
N GLY A 370 8.22 -15.77 13.33
CA GLY A 370 7.87 -17.18 13.29
C GLY A 370 7.24 -17.71 14.58
N PRO A 371 6.98 -19.04 14.64
CA PRO A 371 7.26 -19.98 13.55
C PRO A 371 6.31 -19.77 12.37
N ASN A 372 6.80 -19.96 11.14
CA ASN A 372 5.99 -20.01 9.92
C ASN A 372 6.49 -21.18 9.07
N ALA A 373 5.60 -21.93 8.42
CA ALA A 373 5.95 -23.17 7.73
C ALA A 373 5.36 -23.25 6.30
N PHE A 374 6.20 -23.64 5.34
CA PHE A 374 5.84 -24.08 4.00
C PHE A 374 6.14 -25.59 3.90
N VAL A 375 5.10 -26.42 3.79
CA VAL A 375 5.20 -27.89 3.93
C VAL A 375 4.68 -28.58 2.68
N GLN A 376 5.54 -29.32 1.99
CA GLN A 376 5.24 -30.01 0.73
C GLN A 376 4.67 -29.04 -0.32
N CYS A 377 5.48 -28.07 -0.73
CA CYS A 377 5.11 -27.09 -1.75
C CYS A 377 5.99 -27.25 -2.99
N GLU A 378 5.44 -27.02 -4.18
CA GLU A 378 6.14 -27.23 -5.46
C GLU A 378 5.97 -26.00 -6.36
N ALA A 379 7.06 -25.51 -6.94
CA ALA A 379 7.06 -24.46 -7.95
C ALA A 379 7.61 -25.01 -9.28
N SER A 380 6.92 -24.75 -10.39
CA SER A 380 7.37 -25.10 -11.74
C SER A 380 7.78 -23.86 -12.53
N GLU A 381 8.85 -23.94 -13.31
CA GLU A 381 9.37 -22.81 -14.11
C GLU A 381 9.53 -21.52 -13.27
N ALA A 382 10.11 -21.62 -12.07
CA ALA A 382 10.26 -20.47 -11.17
C ALA A 382 11.17 -19.39 -11.79
N LEU A 383 10.82 -18.12 -11.56
CA LEU A 383 11.49 -16.94 -12.14
C LEU A 383 12.30 -16.13 -11.11
N GLY A 384 12.30 -16.57 -9.86
CA GLY A 384 12.99 -15.94 -8.74
C GLY A 384 13.08 -16.89 -7.55
N PHE A 385 13.70 -16.43 -6.45
CA PHE A 385 13.96 -17.28 -5.31
C PHE A 385 12.75 -17.40 -4.38
N SER A 386 12.61 -18.54 -3.70
CA SER A 386 11.70 -18.68 -2.55
C SER A 386 12.48 -18.56 -1.23
N GLY A 387 11.88 -17.96 -0.21
CA GLY A 387 12.57 -17.59 1.03
C GLY A 387 11.96 -16.35 1.69
N SER A 388 12.77 -15.54 2.38
CA SER A 388 12.30 -14.24 2.86
C SER A 388 12.61 -13.13 1.84
N VAL A 389 11.60 -12.35 1.47
CA VAL A 389 11.69 -11.25 0.50
C VAL A 389 11.73 -9.87 1.17
N GLY A 390 11.92 -9.85 2.49
CA GLY A 390 12.07 -8.62 3.28
C GLY A 390 12.98 -8.82 4.48
N SER A 391 13.27 -7.74 5.19
CA SER A 391 14.20 -7.76 6.31
C SER A 391 13.70 -8.61 7.48
N TRP A 392 14.57 -9.51 7.92
CA TRP A 392 14.52 -10.29 9.16
C TRP A 392 13.21 -11.04 9.48
N ALA A 393 12.84 -12.01 8.65
CA ALA A 393 11.88 -13.04 9.03
C ALA A 393 12.59 -14.14 9.86
N CYS A 394 12.14 -14.42 11.08
CA CYS A 394 12.81 -15.37 11.98
C CYS A 394 11.99 -16.64 12.20
N GLY A 395 12.61 -17.82 12.13
CA GLY A 395 11.92 -19.10 12.31
C GLY A 395 11.02 -19.48 11.15
N LEU A 396 11.58 -19.50 9.94
CA LEU A 396 10.91 -20.06 8.76
C LEU A 396 11.27 -21.54 8.61
N LEU A 397 10.28 -22.38 8.34
CA LEU A 397 10.47 -23.76 7.93
C LEU A 397 10.03 -23.91 6.48
N PHE A 398 10.94 -24.39 5.65
CA PHE A 398 10.65 -24.94 4.33
C PHE A 398 10.89 -26.44 4.45
N ASP A 399 9.82 -27.23 4.31
CA ASP A 399 9.80 -28.65 4.61
C ASP A 399 9.25 -29.42 3.40
N VAL A 400 10.09 -30.19 2.72
CA VAL A 400 9.73 -30.88 1.46
C VAL A 400 9.31 -29.90 0.36
N VAL A 401 9.99 -28.75 0.27
CA VAL A 401 9.74 -27.75 -0.78
C VAL A 401 10.61 -28.02 -2.01
N ASP A 402 10.01 -28.02 -3.19
CA ASP A 402 10.65 -28.25 -4.49
C ASP A 402 10.52 -27.01 -5.38
N ILE A 403 11.65 -26.43 -5.79
CA ILE A 403 11.73 -25.25 -6.66
C ILE A 403 12.42 -25.62 -7.97
N ASP A 404 11.63 -25.76 -9.04
CA ASP A 404 12.15 -26.04 -10.37
C ASP A 404 12.78 -24.79 -11.01
N GLY A 405 14.04 -24.94 -11.44
CA GLY A 405 14.75 -23.93 -12.23
C GLY A 405 15.29 -22.71 -11.47
N HIS A 406 15.06 -22.60 -10.16
CA HIS A 406 15.55 -21.48 -9.35
C HIS A 406 15.99 -21.89 -7.94
N MET A 407 16.22 -20.91 -7.05
CA MET A 407 16.88 -21.09 -5.76
C MET A 407 15.94 -20.95 -4.53
N LEU A 408 16.32 -21.59 -3.43
CA LEU A 408 15.87 -21.24 -2.08
C LEU A 408 16.95 -20.40 -1.40
N SER A 409 16.61 -19.29 -0.75
CA SER A 409 17.63 -18.38 -0.19
C SER A 409 17.31 -17.82 1.20
N PHE A 410 18.24 -18.06 2.13
CA PHE A 410 18.45 -17.32 3.36
C PHE A 410 19.83 -16.62 3.28
N SER A 411 19.84 -15.33 2.99
CA SER A 411 21.06 -14.57 2.69
C SER A 411 20.93 -13.08 3.02
N ASN A 412 22.02 -12.33 2.80
CA ASN A 412 22.05 -10.88 2.92
C ASN A 412 21.92 -10.25 1.53
N HIS A 413 20.87 -9.48 1.31
CA HIS A 413 20.60 -8.77 0.04
C HIS A 413 21.10 -7.32 0.05
N GLY A 414 21.77 -6.89 1.12
CA GLY A 414 22.37 -5.57 1.23
C GLY A 414 21.37 -4.45 1.01
N GLN A 415 21.66 -3.59 0.02
CA GLN A 415 20.85 -2.41 -0.29
C GLN A 415 19.57 -2.69 -1.08
N ASP A 416 19.35 -3.92 -1.55
CA ASP A 416 18.14 -4.27 -2.30
C ASP A 416 16.90 -3.87 -1.49
N MET A 417 15.78 -3.54 -2.16
CA MET A 417 14.55 -3.11 -1.50
C MET A 417 14.73 -1.97 -0.47
N TYR A 418 15.67 -1.06 -0.73
CA TYR A 418 15.99 0.07 0.15
C TYR A 418 16.56 -0.38 1.51
N GLY A 419 17.53 -1.29 1.47
CA GLY A 419 18.24 -1.78 2.65
C GLY A 419 17.60 -3.01 3.28
N LEU A 420 17.34 -4.05 2.49
CA LEU A 420 16.82 -5.33 2.96
C LEU A 420 17.75 -5.95 4.00
N GLY A 421 19.06 -5.96 3.75
CA GLY A 421 20.03 -6.61 4.64
C GLY A 421 19.80 -8.12 4.74
N TRP A 422 19.95 -8.68 5.95
CA TRP A 422 19.64 -10.09 6.23
C TRP A 422 18.14 -10.36 6.13
N ASN A 423 17.77 -11.33 5.28
CA ASN A 423 16.36 -11.66 5.04
C ASN A 423 15.76 -12.61 6.09
N ALA A 424 16.55 -13.57 6.60
CA ALA A 424 16.07 -14.62 7.49
C ALA A 424 17.10 -15.05 8.55
N SER A 425 16.59 -15.53 9.69
CA SER A 425 17.40 -16.10 10.78
C SER A 425 16.68 -17.27 11.45
N ASN A 426 17.42 -18.14 12.15
CA ASN A 426 16.87 -19.26 12.92
C ASN A 426 15.90 -20.15 12.09
N SER A 427 16.18 -20.28 10.80
CA SER A 427 15.29 -20.89 9.80
C SER A 427 15.86 -22.18 9.23
N MET A 428 15.00 -23.05 8.72
CA MET A 428 15.30 -24.42 8.34
C MET A 428 14.84 -24.75 6.92
N PHE A 429 15.75 -25.29 6.10
CA PHE A 429 15.42 -26.10 4.93
C PHE A 429 15.49 -27.58 5.30
N TRP A 430 14.37 -28.30 5.24
CA TRP A 430 14.28 -29.73 5.51
C TRP A 430 13.80 -30.48 4.26
N GLN A 431 14.61 -31.39 3.74
CA GLN A 431 14.30 -32.18 2.55
C GLN A 431 13.83 -31.36 1.34
N CYS A 432 14.42 -30.18 1.17
CA CYS A 432 14.15 -29.32 0.03
C CYS A 432 14.96 -29.68 -1.21
N THR A 433 14.42 -29.35 -2.37
CA THR A 433 15.09 -29.48 -3.67
C THR A 433 15.01 -28.14 -4.40
N ALA A 434 16.12 -27.69 -4.97
CA ALA A 434 16.20 -26.49 -5.78
C ALA A 434 17.43 -26.55 -6.69
N ALA A 435 17.54 -25.65 -7.68
CA ALA A 435 18.75 -25.53 -8.48
C ALA A 435 19.95 -25.02 -7.65
N GLU A 436 19.69 -24.07 -6.75
CA GLU A 436 20.65 -23.57 -5.75
C GLU A 436 19.95 -23.38 -4.37
N ILE A 437 20.65 -23.68 -3.28
CA ILE A 437 20.20 -23.37 -1.92
C ILE A 437 21.28 -22.52 -1.28
N GLU A 438 20.92 -21.28 -0.99
CA GLU A 438 21.72 -20.35 -0.19
C GLU A 438 21.26 -20.43 1.27
N CYS A 439 22.13 -20.93 2.16
CA CYS A 439 21.88 -20.97 3.59
C CYS A 439 23.03 -20.30 4.30
N TYR A 440 22.84 -19.03 4.68
CA TYR A 440 23.80 -18.25 5.45
C TYR A 440 23.29 -18.02 6.87
N SER A 441 24.19 -18.01 7.85
CA SER A 441 23.88 -17.63 9.23
C SER A 441 24.31 -16.18 9.49
N PRO A 442 23.36 -15.25 9.78
CA PRO A 442 23.67 -13.87 10.12
C PRO A 442 24.61 -13.69 11.32
N ALA A 443 24.42 -14.50 12.37
CA ALA A 443 25.19 -14.44 13.61
C ALA A 443 25.19 -15.82 14.31
N VAL A 444 26.01 -15.94 15.36
CA VAL A 444 26.20 -17.20 16.11
C VAL A 444 24.92 -17.67 16.81
N ASP A 445 24.07 -16.74 17.24
CA ASP A 445 22.78 -16.92 17.93
C ASP A 445 21.57 -16.79 16.97
N ALA A 446 21.84 -16.68 15.66
CA ALA A 446 20.87 -16.48 14.60
C ALA A 446 21.11 -17.46 13.44
N ARG A 447 21.39 -18.73 13.73
CA ARG A 447 21.86 -19.70 12.73
C ARG A 447 20.73 -20.16 11.80
N ASN A 448 21.04 -20.31 10.52
CA ASN A 448 20.15 -21.00 9.58
C ASN A 448 20.66 -22.42 9.31
N TYR A 449 19.75 -23.32 8.95
CA TYR A 449 19.98 -24.75 8.90
C TYR A 449 19.45 -25.34 7.59
N ALA A 450 20.17 -26.33 7.05
CA ALA A 450 19.72 -27.12 5.90
C ALA A 450 20.03 -28.61 6.14
N TYR A 451 19.04 -29.47 5.98
CA TYR A 451 19.16 -30.91 6.28
C TYR A 451 18.43 -31.77 5.26
N GLY A 452 19.10 -32.78 4.70
CA GLY A 452 18.50 -33.69 3.71
C GLY A 452 18.18 -33.04 2.36
N CYS A 453 18.84 -31.93 2.00
CA CYS A 453 18.51 -31.11 0.83
C CYS A 453 19.30 -31.51 -0.42
N TRP A 454 18.73 -31.26 -1.60
CA TRP A 454 19.30 -31.58 -2.92
C TRP A 454 19.43 -30.33 -3.77
N SER A 455 20.67 -29.90 -4.07
CA SER A 455 20.94 -28.64 -4.76
C SER A 455 22.44 -28.43 -5.08
N ALA A 456 22.79 -27.37 -5.80
CA ALA A 456 24.05 -26.65 -5.55
C ALA A 456 23.97 -25.91 -4.19
N PHE A 457 25.02 -26.00 -3.37
CA PHE A 457 25.00 -25.50 -1.99
C PHE A 457 25.90 -24.28 -1.81
N LYS A 458 25.40 -23.25 -1.13
CA LYS A 458 26.14 -22.00 -0.86
C LYS A 458 25.81 -21.44 0.51
N GLY A 459 26.81 -20.90 1.20
CA GLY A 459 26.66 -20.19 2.47
C GLY A 459 27.23 -20.92 3.69
N ASN A 460 27.27 -20.20 4.81
CA ASN A 460 27.88 -20.60 6.07
C ASN A 460 26.86 -21.08 7.13
N GLY A 461 25.67 -21.46 6.70
CA GLY A 461 24.67 -22.14 7.53
C GLY A 461 25.16 -23.50 8.01
N GLU A 462 24.38 -24.13 8.89
CA GLU A 462 24.64 -25.50 9.31
C GLU A 462 24.04 -26.46 8.27
N TRP A 463 24.85 -27.42 7.82
CA TRP A 463 24.46 -28.41 6.79
C TRP A 463 24.55 -29.83 7.34
N GLY A 464 23.59 -30.68 7.00
CA GLY A 464 23.62 -32.11 7.30
C GLY A 464 22.88 -32.93 6.24
N GLU A 465 23.35 -34.16 5.97
CA GLU A 465 22.69 -35.06 5.02
C GLU A 465 22.47 -34.45 3.61
N SER A 466 23.38 -33.59 3.15
CA SER A 466 23.31 -32.99 1.81
C SER A 466 23.33 -34.07 0.72
N ASN A 467 22.44 -33.95 -0.27
CA ASN A 467 22.18 -34.95 -1.32
C ASN A 467 21.81 -36.34 -0.77
N ASN A 468 21.09 -36.37 0.37
CA ASN A 468 20.54 -37.58 0.94
C ASN A 468 19.05 -37.40 1.26
N HIS A 469 18.32 -38.50 1.36
CA HIS A 469 16.97 -38.50 1.91
C HIS A 469 16.99 -38.98 3.35
N VAL A 470 16.18 -38.35 4.19
CA VAL A 470 16.12 -38.65 5.63
C VAL A 470 14.69 -39.07 6.03
N SER A 471 14.58 -39.77 7.17
CA SER A 471 13.29 -40.14 7.76
C SER A 471 13.23 -39.59 9.19
N PRO A 472 12.22 -38.79 9.58
CA PRO A 472 10.92 -38.63 8.92
C PRO A 472 10.96 -37.74 7.68
N ARG A 473 9.96 -37.90 6.78
CA ARG A 473 9.89 -37.13 5.54
C ARG A 473 9.69 -35.64 5.81
N SER A 474 8.83 -35.30 6.77
CA SER A 474 8.53 -33.92 7.17
C SER A 474 8.97 -33.66 8.60
N LEU A 475 9.70 -32.57 8.82
CA LEU A 475 10.07 -32.08 10.15
C LEU A 475 8.85 -31.52 10.89
N PHE A 476 8.00 -30.76 10.19
CA PHE A 476 6.80 -30.17 10.77
C PHE A 476 5.89 -31.24 11.39
N TYR A 477 5.59 -32.29 10.63
CA TYR A 477 4.71 -33.36 11.11
C TYR A 477 5.35 -34.25 12.18
N ALA A 478 6.67 -34.40 12.18
CA ALA A 478 7.37 -35.07 13.27
C ALA A 478 7.27 -34.27 14.59
N GLN A 479 7.49 -32.96 14.53
CA GLN A 479 7.32 -32.06 15.68
C GLN A 479 5.86 -32.03 16.15
N LEU A 480 4.90 -32.01 15.21
CA LEU A 480 3.48 -32.05 15.55
C LEU A 480 3.11 -33.35 16.25
N GLN A 481 3.61 -34.49 15.76
CA GLN A 481 3.42 -35.79 16.41
C GLN A 481 3.96 -35.79 17.84
N GLU A 482 5.21 -35.33 18.04
CA GLU A 482 5.82 -35.24 19.37
C GLU A 482 5.00 -34.34 20.31
N ARG A 483 4.56 -33.17 19.84
CA ARG A 483 3.76 -32.24 20.64
C ARG A 483 2.40 -32.82 21.04
N MET A 484 1.72 -33.53 20.13
CA MET A 484 0.45 -34.18 20.44
C MET A 484 0.62 -35.34 21.44
N GLN A 485 1.74 -36.07 21.38
CA GLN A 485 2.04 -37.13 22.33
C GLN A 485 2.44 -36.62 23.72
N MET A 486 2.97 -35.39 23.83
CA MET A 486 3.38 -34.79 25.10
C MET A 486 2.28 -33.96 25.79
N GLY A 487 1.20 -33.59 25.10
CA GLY A 487 0.11 -32.78 25.66
C GLY A 487 -1.00 -33.60 26.33
N ASP A 488 -1.70 -33.01 27.30
CA ASP A 488 -2.95 -33.52 27.92
C ASP A 488 -4.16 -33.52 26.93
N MET A 489 -3.89 -33.46 25.62
CA MET A 489 -4.86 -33.20 24.54
C MET A 489 -5.53 -34.47 24.00
N GLY A 490 -5.56 -35.55 24.80
CA GLY A 490 -6.09 -36.84 24.40
C GLY A 490 -5.27 -37.51 23.29
N GLU A 491 -5.28 -38.84 23.25
CA GLU A 491 -4.71 -39.57 22.12
C GLU A 491 -5.49 -39.20 20.85
N MET A 492 -4.89 -38.41 19.97
CA MET A 492 -5.37 -38.27 18.60
C MET A 492 -5.17 -39.63 17.93
N GLU A 493 -6.23 -40.23 17.40
CA GLU A 493 -6.16 -41.54 16.74
C GLU A 493 -5.00 -41.52 15.70
N PRO A 494 -4.10 -42.52 15.68
CA PRO A 494 -2.91 -42.51 14.80
C PRO A 494 -3.20 -42.18 13.33
N ASN A 495 -4.39 -42.58 12.84
CA ASN A 495 -4.85 -42.30 11.48
C ASN A 495 -5.15 -40.82 11.22
N GLN A 496 -5.48 -40.02 12.23
CA GLN A 496 -5.90 -38.62 12.05
C GLN A 496 -4.71 -37.71 11.67
N LEU A 497 -3.56 -37.88 12.31
CA LEU A 497 -2.35 -37.11 11.97
C LEU A 497 -1.85 -37.46 10.57
N GLU A 498 -1.88 -38.75 10.19
CA GLU A 498 -1.53 -39.19 8.83
C GLU A 498 -2.49 -38.62 7.78
N CYS A 499 -3.79 -38.59 8.07
CA CYS A 499 -4.80 -37.97 7.20
C CYS A 499 -4.58 -36.45 7.04
N GLN A 500 -4.25 -35.75 8.13
CA GLN A 500 -3.94 -34.32 8.10
C GLN A 500 -2.64 -34.03 7.32
N ALA A 501 -1.63 -34.88 7.52
CA ALA A 501 -0.34 -34.75 6.87
C ALA A 501 -0.42 -34.91 5.36
N ARG A 502 -1.06 -36.01 4.93
CA ARG A 502 -1.25 -36.35 3.51
C ARG A 502 0.01 -36.08 2.68
N ILE A 503 1.18 -36.44 3.21
CA ILE A 503 2.47 -36.24 2.54
C ILE A 503 2.52 -37.17 1.33
N LEU A 504 2.70 -36.60 0.14
CA LEU A 504 2.93 -37.30 -1.13
C LEU A 504 3.94 -38.45 -0.93
N PRO A 505 3.53 -39.71 -1.11
CA PRO A 505 4.44 -40.85 -0.99
C PRO A 505 5.55 -40.79 -2.04
N ARG A 506 6.81 -40.97 -1.61
CA ARG A 506 7.98 -41.04 -2.50
C ARG A 506 8.79 -42.29 -2.16
N ALA A 507 9.18 -43.04 -3.19
CA ALA A 507 10.13 -44.14 -3.03
C ALA A 507 11.54 -43.56 -2.90
N VAL A 508 12.04 -43.41 -1.67
CA VAL A 508 13.34 -42.77 -1.38
C VAL A 508 14.48 -43.76 -1.11
N ASN A 509 14.20 -45.07 -1.03
CA ASN A 509 15.16 -46.12 -0.65
C ASN A 509 15.56 -47.03 -1.83
N ALA A 510 15.82 -46.46 -3.01
CA ALA A 510 16.32 -47.24 -4.14
C ALA A 510 17.82 -47.57 -3.93
N SER A 511 18.19 -48.85 -4.02
CA SER A 511 19.59 -49.28 -3.93
C SER A 511 20.41 -48.71 -5.09
N SER A 512 21.60 -48.18 -4.80
CA SER A 512 22.60 -47.82 -5.81
C SER A 512 23.23 -49.05 -6.51
N SER A 513 23.02 -50.24 -5.94
CA SER A 513 23.45 -51.53 -6.47
C SER A 513 22.29 -52.53 -6.45
N PRO A 514 21.26 -52.36 -7.31
CA PRO A 514 20.13 -53.29 -7.36
C PRO A 514 20.55 -54.63 -8.00
N THR A 515 19.85 -55.73 -7.65
CA THR A 515 19.96 -56.97 -8.43
C THR A 515 19.43 -56.76 -9.85
N VAL A 516 19.78 -57.64 -10.81
CA VAL A 516 19.29 -57.55 -12.19
C VAL A 516 17.75 -57.55 -12.23
N GLU A 517 17.10 -58.40 -11.45
CA GLU A 517 15.63 -58.47 -11.37
C GLU A 517 15.05 -57.17 -10.83
N LYS A 518 15.66 -56.59 -9.78
CA LYS A 518 15.20 -55.31 -9.21
C LYS A 518 15.44 -54.16 -10.18
N ALA A 519 16.55 -54.14 -10.91
CA ALA A 519 16.83 -53.16 -11.96
C ALA A 519 15.79 -53.25 -13.09
N MET A 520 15.44 -54.46 -13.54
CA MET A 520 14.38 -54.67 -14.54
C MET A 520 12.99 -54.28 -14.02
N GLN A 521 12.73 -54.44 -12.71
CA GLN A 521 11.52 -53.92 -12.08
C GLN A 521 11.50 -52.38 -12.10
N LEU A 522 12.57 -51.72 -11.63
CA LEU A 522 12.68 -50.26 -11.62
C LEU A 522 12.61 -49.66 -13.04
N ALA A 523 13.21 -50.33 -14.03
CA ALA A 523 13.10 -49.93 -15.44
C ALA A 523 11.66 -50.00 -15.97
N ARG A 524 10.89 -51.00 -15.54
CA ARG A 524 9.45 -51.08 -15.87
C ARG A 524 8.65 -49.99 -15.19
N GLU A 525 8.93 -49.72 -13.91
CA GLU A 525 8.31 -48.63 -13.14
C GLU A 525 8.59 -47.26 -13.78
N ALA A 526 9.78 -47.05 -14.37
CA ALA A 526 10.15 -45.80 -15.05
C ALA A 526 9.32 -45.46 -16.30
N TYR A 527 8.61 -46.42 -16.91
CA TYR A 527 7.66 -46.12 -17.99
C TYR A 527 6.36 -45.49 -17.49
N SER A 528 6.09 -45.53 -16.20
CA SER A 528 4.93 -44.88 -15.59
C SER A 528 5.31 -43.46 -15.15
N PRO A 529 4.55 -42.42 -15.54
CA PRO A 529 4.77 -41.08 -15.06
C PRO A 529 4.72 -41.01 -13.53
N LEU A 530 5.63 -40.24 -12.95
CA LEU A 530 5.69 -40.01 -11.52
C LEU A 530 4.44 -39.24 -11.05
N LEU A 531 3.88 -39.60 -9.90
CA LEU A 531 2.81 -38.83 -9.27
C LEU A 531 3.36 -37.45 -8.86
N THR A 532 2.75 -36.39 -9.39
CA THR A 532 3.14 -34.99 -9.12
C THR A 532 2.37 -34.42 -7.93
N LEU A 533 2.90 -33.38 -7.28
CA LEU A 533 2.17 -32.70 -6.21
C LEU A 533 0.86 -32.11 -6.74
N ARG A 534 0.87 -31.53 -7.94
CA ARG A 534 -0.37 -31.01 -8.57
C ARG A 534 -1.45 -32.09 -8.68
N SER A 535 -1.14 -33.27 -9.21
CA SER A 535 -2.11 -34.37 -9.29
C SER A 535 -2.54 -34.85 -7.90
N TRP A 536 -1.63 -34.82 -6.93
CA TRP A 536 -1.95 -35.12 -5.54
C TRP A 536 -2.94 -34.12 -4.95
N ILE A 537 -2.76 -32.81 -5.15
CA ILE A 537 -3.70 -31.76 -4.74
C ILE A 537 -5.07 -31.97 -5.41
N GLU A 538 -5.08 -32.27 -6.71
CA GLU A 538 -6.32 -32.51 -7.47
C GLU A 538 -7.13 -33.71 -6.95
N LYS A 539 -6.45 -34.74 -6.45
CA LYS A 539 -7.05 -35.93 -5.84
C LYS A 539 -7.35 -35.76 -4.34
N ALA A 540 -7.18 -34.57 -3.77
CA ALA A 540 -7.47 -34.33 -2.35
C ALA A 540 -8.95 -34.60 -2.06
N PRO A 541 -9.27 -35.40 -1.01
CA PRO A 541 -10.65 -35.58 -0.58
C PRO A 541 -11.20 -34.24 -0.07
N TYR A 542 -12.47 -33.98 -0.35
CA TYR A 542 -13.19 -32.82 0.19
C TYR A 542 -14.39 -33.33 0.99
N THR A 543 -14.38 -33.08 2.29
CA THR A 543 -15.29 -33.69 3.27
C THR A 543 -16.49 -32.81 3.60
N ALA A 544 -16.37 -31.49 3.45
CA ALA A 544 -17.48 -30.57 3.68
C ALA A 544 -18.61 -30.79 2.67
N SER A 545 -19.86 -30.68 3.15
CA SER A 545 -21.04 -30.86 2.31
C SER A 545 -21.12 -29.79 1.21
N VAL A 546 -21.30 -30.22 -0.03
CA VAL A 546 -21.61 -29.38 -1.19
C VAL A 546 -23.07 -29.50 -1.63
N SER A 547 -23.91 -30.16 -0.82
CA SER A 547 -25.33 -30.30 -1.13
C SER A 547 -26.06 -28.98 -0.91
N SER A 548 -26.81 -28.54 -1.91
CA SER A 548 -27.75 -27.41 -1.83
C SER A 548 -29.15 -27.83 -1.38
N ALA A 549 -29.40 -29.13 -1.21
CA ALA A 549 -30.72 -29.67 -0.86
C ALA A 549 -31.20 -29.11 0.50
N GLY A 550 -32.38 -28.49 0.50
CA GLY A 550 -32.98 -27.91 1.71
C GLY A 550 -32.40 -26.56 2.13
N LEU A 551 -31.39 -26.03 1.44
CA LEU A 551 -30.87 -24.68 1.71
C LEU A 551 -31.80 -23.61 1.15
N MET A 552 -31.96 -22.54 1.91
CA MET A 552 -32.59 -21.32 1.43
C MET A 552 -31.69 -20.63 0.41
N THR A 553 -32.26 -20.13 -0.69
CA THR A 553 -31.53 -19.31 -1.67
C THR A 553 -31.41 -17.87 -1.20
N VAL A 554 -30.39 -17.15 -1.68
CA VAL A 554 -30.23 -15.71 -1.37
C VAL A 554 -31.45 -14.86 -1.80
N ASP A 555 -32.19 -15.29 -2.82
CA ASP A 555 -33.42 -14.63 -3.29
C ASP A 555 -34.61 -14.83 -2.35
N ALA A 556 -34.58 -15.89 -1.53
CA ALA A 556 -35.63 -16.22 -0.57
C ALA A 556 -35.44 -15.52 0.79
N LEU A 557 -34.49 -14.57 0.90
CA LEU A 557 -34.25 -13.83 2.14
C LEU A 557 -35.48 -13.00 2.54
N LYS A 558 -35.97 -13.26 3.77
CA LYS A 558 -37.14 -12.58 4.33
C LYS A 558 -36.86 -11.09 4.62
N PRO A 559 -37.89 -10.22 4.61
CA PRO A 559 -37.74 -8.79 4.93
C PRO A 559 -37.04 -8.50 6.27
N VAL A 560 -37.23 -9.36 7.28
CA VAL A 560 -36.54 -9.24 8.57
C VAL A 560 -35.02 -9.39 8.44
N HIS A 561 -34.55 -10.31 7.60
CA HIS A 561 -33.11 -10.49 7.33
C HIS A 561 -32.55 -9.27 6.62
N LEU A 562 -33.26 -8.76 5.61
CA LEU A 562 -32.86 -7.55 4.89
C LEU A 562 -32.72 -6.35 5.83
N LYS A 563 -33.67 -6.18 6.76
CA LYS A 563 -33.60 -5.14 7.80
C LYS A 563 -32.39 -5.31 8.73
N GLN A 564 -32.08 -6.54 9.15
CA GLN A 564 -30.90 -6.83 9.98
C GLN A 564 -29.58 -6.58 9.23
N ILE A 565 -29.51 -6.96 7.94
CA ILE A 565 -28.38 -6.68 7.06
C ILE A 565 -28.18 -5.16 6.90
N MET A 566 -29.26 -4.41 6.69
CA MET A 566 -29.19 -2.94 6.64
C MET A 566 -28.67 -2.35 7.95
N ASN A 567 -29.05 -2.89 9.10
CA ASN A 567 -28.54 -2.45 10.39
C ASN A 567 -27.04 -2.78 10.56
N LEU A 568 -26.58 -3.97 10.16
CA LEU A 568 -25.14 -4.28 10.12
C LEU A 568 -24.37 -3.29 9.24
N ARG A 569 -24.88 -3.02 8.04
CA ARG A 569 -24.27 -2.06 7.11
C ARG A 569 -24.21 -0.65 7.71
N ARG A 570 -25.22 -0.22 8.47
CA ARG A 570 -25.23 1.06 9.22
C ARG A 570 -24.27 1.09 10.40
N LEU A 571 -23.93 -0.06 10.99
CA LEU A 571 -22.90 -0.13 12.03
C LEU A 571 -21.49 -0.12 11.40
N GLN A 572 -21.35 -0.70 10.21
CA GLN A 572 -20.09 -0.76 9.46
C GLN A 572 -19.79 0.52 8.65
N LYS A 573 -20.82 1.28 8.25
CA LYS A 573 -20.71 2.59 7.59
C LYS A 573 -21.23 3.70 8.50
N ARG A 574 -20.51 4.83 8.61
CA ARG A 574 -21.14 6.10 9.01
C ARG A 574 -22.25 6.43 7.99
N PRO A 575 -23.38 7.03 8.41
CA PRO A 575 -24.51 7.23 7.52
C PRO A 575 -24.09 8.04 6.28
N GLU A 576 -24.11 7.40 5.11
CA GLU A 576 -24.24 8.09 3.82
C GLU A 576 -25.61 8.75 3.86
N LYS A 577 -25.65 10.05 4.13
CA LYS A 577 -26.79 10.84 3.68
C LYS A 577 -26.74 10.76 2.15
N THR A 578 -27.83 10.31 1.54
CA THR A 578 -28.17 10.70 0.17
C THR A 578 -28.34 12.22 0.19
N GLN A 579 -27.22 12.94 0.16
CA GLN A 579 -27.22 14.37 -0.12
C GLN A 579 -27.40 14.49 -1.63
N ASP A 580 -28.21 15.46 -2.04
CA ASP A 580 -28.19 15.93 -3.42
C ASP A 580 -26.73 16.15 -3.83
N VAL A 581 -26.36 15.68 -5.03
CA VAL A 581 -24.99 15.80 -5.55
C VAL A 581 -24.56 17.26 -5.38
N PRO A 582 -23.50 17.54 -4.58
CA PRO A 582 -23.14 18.91 -4.29
C PRO A 582 -22.90 19.69 -5.57
N GLN A 583 -23.59 20.82 -5.71
CA GLN A 583 -23.52 21.61 -6.93
C GLN A 583 -22.29 22.52 -6.86
N PHE A 584 -21.23 22.12 -7.55
CA PHE A 584 -20.11 23.01 -7.85
C PHE A 584 -20.59 24.09 -8.80
N ALA A 585 -20.21 25.34 -8.51
CA ALA A 585 -20.52 26.46 -9.37
C ALA A 585 -19.43 27.51 -9.32
N LEU A 586 -19.08 28.03 -10.49
CA LEU A 586 -18.31 29.26 -10.66
C LEU A 586 -19.30 30.40 -10.90
N ASN A 587 -19.60 31.16 -9.85
CA ASN A 587 -20.59 32.24 -9.90
C ASN A 587 -19.91 33.58 -9.69
N LYS A 588 -19.97 34.46 -10.69
CA LYS A 588 -19.34 35.79 -10.66
C LYS A 588 -17.88 35.74 -10.19
N GLY A 589 -17.08 34.79 -10.67
CA GLY A 589 -15.67 34.65 -10.29
C GLY A 589 -15.42 34.07 -8.89
N VAL A 590 -16.37 33.35 -8.31
CA VAL A 590 -16.22 32.66 -7.03
C VAL A 590 -16.59 31.19 -7.15
N LEU A 591 -15.68 30.31 -6.71
CA LEU A 591 -15.96 28.87 -6.58
C LEU A 591 -16.80 28.61 -5.33
N SER A 592 -17.90 27.89 -5.52
CA SER A 592 -18.84 27.54 -4.47
C SER A 592 -19.30 26.10 -4.60
N VAL A 593 -19.71 25.53 -3.47
CA VAL A 593 -20.37 24.22 -3.39
C VAL A 593 -21.67 24.42 -2.64
N ASN A 594 -22.80 24.03 -3.25
CA ASN A 594 -24.14 24.24 -2.68
C ASN A 594 -24.42 25.71 -2.33
N GLY A 595 -23.87 26.65 -3.11
CA GLY A 595 -24.00 28.09 -2.88
C GLY A 595 -23.16 28.64 -1.72
N ALA A 596 -22.42 27.80 -1.00
CA ALA A 596 -21.46 28.22 0.01
C ALA A 596 -20.06 28.38 -0.62
N PHE A 597 -19.34 29.42 -0.20
CA PHE A 597 -17.97 29.69 -0.64
C PHE A 597 -17.06 28.51 -0.31
N LEU A 598 -16.32 28.01 -1.31
CA LEU A 598 -15.42 26.91 -1.09
C LEU A 598 -14.16 27.41 -0.38
N ALA A 599 -14.04 27.09 0.91
CA ALA A 599 -12.95 27.51 1.78
C ALA A 599 -12.24 26.32 2.43
N GLY A 600 -10.92 26.23 2.25
CA GLY A 600 -10.10 25.16 2.80
C GLY A 600 -8.69 25.15 2.23
N GLY A 601 -7.85 24.28 2.78
CA GLY A 601 -6.47 24.11 2.34
C GLY A 601 -6.33 23.19 1.12
N LYS A 602 -5.08 22.94 0.74
CA LYS A 602 -4.73 21.98 -0.32
C LYS A 602 -3.86 20.85 0.20
N LEU A 603 -3.96 19.70 -0.45
CA LEU A 603 -3.09 18.56 -0.26
C LEU A 603 -2.21 18.39 -1.49
N ASP A 604 -0.90 18.58 -1.31
CA ASP A 604 0.09 18.23 -2.32
C ASP A 604 0.40 16.73 -2.32
N VAL A 605 0.54 16.17 -3.52
CA VAL A 605 1.01 14.78 -3.68
C VAL A 605 2.52 14.67 -3.56
N GLN A 606 2.97 13.53 -3.01
CA GLN A 606 4.37 13.14 -2.98
C GLN A 606 4.85 12.71 -4.37
N TRP A 607 5.97 13.25 -4.84
CA TRP A 607 6.47 12.94 -6.19
C TRP A 607 7.10 11.54 -6.33
N TRP A 608 7.76 11.07 -5.27
CA TRP A 608 8.51 9.80 -5.27
C TRP A 608 8.85 9.25 -3.87
N ASN A 609 8.69 10.05 -2.79
CA ASN A 609 9.21 9.71 -1.46
C ASN A 609 8.27 8.83 -0.62
N GLY A 610 8.72 7.64 -0.22
CA GLY A 610 7.92 6.74 0.64
C GLY A 610 8.69 5.49 1.08
N TRP A 611 8.83 5.28 2.38
CA TRP A 611 9.53 4.12 2.95
C TRP A 611 8.52 3.15 3.50
N LEU A 612 8.64 1.88 3.13
CA LEU A 612 7.74 0.83 3.58
C LEU A 612 8.08 0.27 4.98
N LYS A 613 9.12 0.83 5.63
CA LYS A 613 9.52 0.54 7.02
C LYS A 613 8.46 1.04 8.00
N GLU A 614 8.10 0.21 8.97
CA GLU A 614 6.90 0.41 9.78
C GLU A 614 6.91 1.71 10.59
N ASN A 615 8.06 2.01 11.20
CA ASN A 615 8.28 3.20 12.02
C ASN A 615 8.16 4.53 11.26
N ARG A 616 8.08 4.50 9.91
CA ARG A 616 7.97 5.70 9.07
C ARG A 616 6.61 5.92 8.44
N ILE A 617 5.74 4.91 8.41
CA ILE A 617 4.47 4.95 7.65
C ILE A 617 3.60 6.13 8.08
N HIS A 618 3.54 6.42 9.38
CA HIS A 618 2.74 7.50 9.96
C HIS A 618 3.22 8.92 9.57
N SER A 619 4.42 9.05 8.99
CA SER A 619 4.96 10.35 8.54
C SER A 619 4.50 10.76 7.14
N TYR A 620 3.85 9.86 6.39
CA TYR A 620 3.41 10.13 5.02
C TYR A 620 2.00 10.71 4.97
N LYS A 621 1.67 11.30 3.82
CA LYS A 621 0.32 11.76 3.50
C LYS A 621 -0.37 10.76 2.56
N PRO A 622 -1.71 10.76 2.48
CA PRO A 622 -2.43 9.97 1.48
C PRO A 622 -2.03 10.35 0.06
N HIS A 623 -2.07 9.38 -0.86
CA HIS A 623 -1.75 9.60 -2.27
C HIS A 623 -2.64 8.74 -3.18
N VAL A 624 -3.30 9.37 -4.16
CA VAL A 624 -4.32 8.70 -4.99
C VAL A 624 -3.72 7.65 -5.93
N THR A 625 -2.54 7.90 -6.49
CA THR A 625 -1.89 7.03 -7.49
C THR A 625 -0.60 6.36 -6.99
N ARG A 626 -0.45 6.24 -5.67
CA ARG A 626 0.63 5.46 -5.05
C ARG A 626 0.14 4.03 -4.93
N PHE A 627 0.98 3.09 -5.35
CA PHE A 627 0.66 1.67 -5.33
C PHE A 627 1.73 0.87 -4.59
N VAL A 628 1.30 0.06 -3.64
CA VAL A 628 2.13 -0.92 -2.95
C VAL A 628 1.47 -2.28 -3.15
N PRO A 629 2.03 -3.15 -4.00
CA PRO A 629 1.48 -4.47 -4.25
C PRO A 629 1.20 -5.26 -2.96
N GLY A 630 0.05 -5.93 -2.91
CA GLY A 630 -0.40 -6.68 -1.75
C GLY A 630 -0.57 -5.87 -0.45
N ARG A 631 -0.57 -4.52 -0.47
CA ARG A 631 -0.74 -3.69 0.74
C ARG A 631 -1.66 -2.49 0.49
N GLU A 632 -2.75 -2.44 1.25
CA GLU A 632 -3.73 -1.37 1.20
C GLU A 632 -3.85 -0.63 2.51
N GLY A 633 -4.35 0.60 2.44
CA GLY A 633 -4.56 1.47 3.59
C GLY A 633 -3.64 2.69 3.57
N PHE A 634 -3.70 3.46 4.65
CA PHE A 634 -2.98 4.71 4.77
C PHE A 634 -1.47 4.52 4.52
N ALA A 635 -0.91 5.36 3.65
CA ALA A 635 0.51 5.36 3.33
C ALA A 635 1.05 4.12 2.58
N TYR A 636 0.16 3.22 2.15
CA TYR A 636 0.44 2.17 1.18
C TYR A 636 -0.31 2.48 -0.14
N THR A 637 -1.12 1.56 -0.63
CA THR A 637 -2.20 1.85 -1.59
C THR A 637 -3.39 2.42 -0.82
N ASP A 638 -3.50 3.75 -0.77
CA ASP A 638 -4.57 4.40 0.01
C ASP A 638 -5.97 4.04 -0.54
N ARG A 639 -6.92 3.79 0.36
CA ARG A 639 -8.33 3.67 -0.02
C ARG A 639 -8.91 5.06 -0.28
N ILE A 640 -9.57 5.26 -1.42
CA ILE A 640 -10.07 6.59 -1.83
C ILE A 640 -11.00 7.20 -0.77
N ASP A 641 -11.90 6.41 -0.19
CA ASP A 641 -12.80 6.87 0.88
C ASP A 641 -12.03 7.41 2.09
N SER A 642 -10.93 6.75 2.45
CA SER A 642 -10.07 7.17 3.56
C SER A 642 -9.31 8.46 3.21
N THR A 643 -8.87 8.62 1.97
CA THR A 643 -8.22 9.84 1.48
C THR A 643 -9.16 11.04 1.53
N VAL A 644 -10.38 10.91 1.00
CA VAL A 644 -11.40 11.98 1.04
C VAL A 644 -11.77 12.32 2.49
N ASN A 645 -11.97 11.31 3.35
CA ASN A 645 -12.23 11.53 4.77
C ASN A 645 -11.06 12.23 5.49
N TYR A 646 -9.82 11.89 5.15
CA TYR A 646 -8.64 12.57 5.67
C TYR A 646 -8.65 14.05 5.28
N MET A 647 -8.93 14.37 4.02
CA MET A 647 -9.01 15.75 3.54
C MET A 647 -10.09 16.55 4.26
N LYS A 648 -11.31 15.99 4.37
CA LYS A 648 -12.42 16.61 5.10
C LYS A 648 -12.06 16.91 6.56
N ARG A 649 -11.48 15.94 7.28
CA ARG A 649 -11.07 16.11 8.69
C ARG A 649 -10.00 17.18 8.88
N ASN A 650 -9.19 17.45 7.86
CA ASN A 650 -8.12 18.44 7.90
C ASN A 650 -8.49 19.78 7.22
N ASN A 651 -9.78 19.99 6.90
CA ASN A 651 -10.27 21.15 6.18
C ASN A 651 -9.49 21.41 4.87
N LEU A 652 -9.28 20.36 4.06
CA LEU A 652 -8.62 20.41 2.76
C LEU A 652 -9.67 20.23 1.66
N VAL A 653 -9.74 21.18 0.73
CA VAL A 653 -10.75 21.22 -0.35
C VAL A 653 -10.14 21.07 -1.74
N VAL A 654 -8.80 21.04 -1.86
CA VAL A 654 -8.10 20.79 -3.13
C VAL A 654 -7.09 19.66 -2.95
N LEU A 655 -7.13 18.66 -3.82
CA LEU A 655 -6.01 17.74 -4.05
C LEU A 655 -5.25 18.24 -5.28
N ASP A 656 -4.00 18.65 -5.08
CA ASP A 656 -3.11 19.13 -6.14
C ASP A 656 -2.26 17.96 -6.64
N HIS A 657 -2.69 17.35 -7.75
CA HIS A 657 -2.20 16.06 -8.24
C HIS A 657 -1.41 16.20 -9.54
N ASN A 658 -0.21 15.63 -9.56
CA ASN A 658 0.60 15.33 -10.75
C ASN A 658 1.03 13.85 -10.71
N TYR A 659 1.43 13.30 -11.86
CA TYR A 659 2.00 11.95 -11.92
C TYR A 659 3.41 11.87 -11.31
N GLY A 660 3.82 10.66 -10.92
CA GLY A 660 5.09 10.43 -10.20
C GLY A 660 6.34 10.88 -10.97
N LEU A 661 7.38 11.31 -10.25
CA LEU A 661 8.65 11.71 -10.87
C LEU A 661 9.32 10.55 -11.62
N TRP A 662 9.22 9.35 -11.06
CA TRP A 662 9.59 8.07 -11.65
C TRP A 662 8.75 6.97 -11.01
N LEU A 663 8.68 5.81 -11.65
CA LEU A 663 7.84 4.71 -11.18
C LEU A 663 8.36 4.10 -9.88
N ASP A 664 9.64 3.72 -9.81
CA ASP A 664 10.17 2.86 -8.73
C ASP A 664 11.33 3.49 -7.93
N ARG A 665 11.49 3.05 -6.68
CA ARG A 665 12.31 3.69 -5.65
C ARG A 665 13.82 3.54 -5.88
N ARG A 666 14.29 2.74 -6.85
CA ARG A 666 15.73 2.66 -7.15
C ARG A 666 16.29 4.01 -7.60
N ARG A 667 15.46 4.85 -8.24
CA ARG A 667 15.85 6.18 -8.73
C ARG A 667 15.94 7.26 -7.66
N ASP A 668 15.64 6.93 -6.41
CA ASP A 668 15.95 7.78 -5.25
C ASP A 668 17.43 8.16 -5.14
N ASP A 669 18.34 7.35 -5.69
CA ASP A 669 19.77 7.66 -5.78
C ASP A 669 20.08 8.91 -6.65
N HIS A 670 19.09 9.38 -7.42
CA HIS A 670 19.22 10.47 -8.39
C HIS A 670 20.34 10.22 -9.42
N GLU A 671 20.54 8.96 -9.80
CA GLU A 671 21.53 8.59 -10.82
C GLU A 671 20.96 8.65 -12.23
N ARG A 672 21.87 8.72 -13.22
CA ARG A 672 21.56 8.79 -14.67
C ARG A 672 21.71 7.45 -15.40
N ILE A 673 22.07 6.41 -14.65
CA ILE A 673 22.55 5.15 -15.20
C ILE A 673 21.38 4.19 -15.41
N ARG A 674 21.51 3.31 -16.42
CA ARG A 674 20.54 2.25 -16.71
C ARG A 674 20.46 1.26 -15.54
N ARG A 675 19.24 0.84 -15.18
CA ARG A 675 19.06 -0.22 -14.19
C ARG A 675 19.46 -1.56 -14.78
N ARG A 676 20.09 -2.40 -13.96
CA ARG A 676 20.59 -3.73 -14.37
C ARG A 676 19.47 -4.63 -14.88
N ASN A 677 18.34 -4.64 -14.19
CA ASN A 677 17.21 -5.53 -14.41
C ASN A 677 15.88 -4.86 -14.02
N ALA A 678 14.76 -5.58 -14.16
CA ALA A 678 13.41 -5.10 -13.87
C ALA A 678 13.03 -5.20 -12.37
N ASP A 679 13.97 -5.51 -11.48
CA ASP A 679 13.73 -5.67 -10.04
C ASP A 679 13.41 -4.30 -9.40
N SER A 680 12.15 -3.88 -9.51
CA SER A 680 11.64 -2.56 -9.16
C SER A 680 11.15 -2.51 -7.72
N TRP A 681 11.41 -1.39 -7.03
CA TRP A 681 11.14 -1.27 -5.60
C TRP A 681 9.92 -0.37 -5.32
N ALA A 682 8.96 -0.87 -4.53
CA ALA A 682 7.75 -0.14 -4.15
C ALA A 682 8.00 0.80 -2.94
N PRO A 683 7.16 1.83 -2.69
CA PRO A 683 5.93 2.18 -3.40
C PRO A 683 6.18 2.61 -4.85
N PHE A 684 5.28 2.20 -5.73
CA PHE A 684 5.23 2.67 -7.11
C PHE A 684 4.42 3.95 -7.21
N TYR A 685 4.97 4.95 -7.89
CA TYR A 685 4.25 6.18 -8.24
C TYR A 685 3.85 6.11 -9.70
N GLU A 686 2.60 5.69 -9.91
CA GLU A 686 2.12 5.26 -11.21
C GLU A 686 2.11 6.40 -12.25
N GLN A 687 2.45 6.02 -13.47
CA GLN A 687 2.46 6.90 -14.64
C GLN A 687 1.11 6.82 -15.36
N PRO A 688 0.69 7.88 -16.08
CA PRO A 688 -0.61 7.90 -16.79
C PRO A 688 -0.63 7.01 -18.04
N PHE A 689 0.50 6.43 -18.43
CA PHE A 689 0.68 5.56 -19.59
C PHE A 689 0.93 4.13 -19.15
N ALA A 690 0.28 3.18 -19.80
CA ALA A 690 0.52 1.77 -19.57
C ALA A 690 1.80 1.30 -20.27
N ARG A 691 2.35 0.21 -19.74
CA ARG A 691 3.47 -0.51 -20.36
C ARG A 691 2.97 -1.26 -21.60
N SER A 692 3.85 -1.45 -22.58
CA SER A 692 3.52 -2.04 -23.88
C SER A 692 3.69 -3.55 -23.94
N GLY A 693 4.42 -4.15 -22.98
CA GLY A 693 4.89 -5.53 -23.10
C GLY A 693 6.04 -5.70 -24.10
N GLN A 694 6.55 -4.62 -24.70
CA GLN A 694 7.53 -4.65 -25.78
C GLN A 694 8.83 -3.93 -25.42
N GLY A 695 9.96 -4.52 -25.83
CA GLY A 695 11.29 -3.97 -25.60
C GLY A 695 11.63 -3.81 -24.11
N LYS A 696 12.74 -3.13 -23.81
CA LYS A 696 13.19 -2.86 -22.45
C LYS A 696 13.47 -1.36 -22.29
N ALA A 697 12.84 -0.73 -21.30
CA ALA A 697 13.06 0.65 -20.90
C ALA A 697 14.32 0.76 -20.01
N TRP A 698 14.68 2.00 -19.65
CA TRP A 698 15.92 2.28 -18.90
C TRP A 698 15.91 1.79 -17.45
N ASP A 699 14.72 1.61 -16.89
CA ASP A 699 14.45 0.99 -15.59
C ASP A 699 14.43 -0.55 -15.62
N GLY A 700 14.49 -1.14 -16.81
CA GLY A 700 14.53 -2.57 -17.03
C GLY A 700 13.18 -3.25 -17.24
N LEU A 701 12.06 -2.55 -17.04
CA LEU A 701 10.69 -3.00 -17.38
C LEU A 701 10.45 -2.85 -18.90
N THR A 702 9.30 -3.30 -19.40
CA THR A 702 8.97 -3.04 -20.83
C THR A 702 8.77 -1.56 -21.12
N LYS A 703 8.84 -1.15 -22.39
CA LYS A 703 8.64 0.26 -22.76
C LYS A 703 7.19 0.69 -22.57
N TYR A 704 6.96 1.97 -22.28
CA TYR A 704 5.62 2.56 -22.30
C TYR A 704 5.05 2.65 -23.72
N ASP A 705 3.73 2.62 -23.82
CA ASP A 705 3.00 3.11 -24.97
C ASP A 705 2.25 4.39 -24.57
N LEU A 706 2.74 5.54 -25.04
CA LEU A 706 2.16 6.86 -24.75
C LEU A 706 0.75 7.04 -25.33
N THR A 707 0.30 6.12 -26.20
CA THR A 707 -1.06 6.11 -26.74
C THR A 707 -2.01 5.19 -25.96
N ARG A 708 -1.49 4.43 -25.00
CA ARG A 708 -2.25 3.51 -24.13
C ARG A 708 -2.38 4.09 -22.72
N PRO A 709 -3.57 4.56 -22.31
CA PRO A 709 -3.79 5.03 -20.94
C PRO A 709 -3.60 3.90 -19.91
N ASN A 710 -2.95 4.19 -18.78
CA ASN A 710 -2.93 3.32 -17.60
C ASN A 710 -4.30 3.36 -16.94
N ARG A 711 -5.13 2.34 -17.18
CA ARG A 711 -6.53 2.36 -16.76
C ARG A 711 -6.66 2.35 -15.24
N TRP A 712 -5.71 1.75 -14.51
CA TRP A 712 -5.70 1.83 -13.05
C TRP A 712 -5.48 3.27 -12.58
N TYR A 713 -4.46 3.96 -13.08
CA TYR A 713 -4.16 5.38 -12.75
C TYR A 713 -5.39 6.28 -12.96
N TRP A 714 -6.03 6.20 -14.12
CA TRP A 714 -7.18 7.03 -14.46
C TRP A 714 -8.42 6.67 -13.63
N SER A 715 -8.67 5.37 -13.42
CA SER A 715 -9.78 4.93 -12.57
C SER A 715 -9.67 5.44 -11.13
N ARG A 716 -8.44 5.54 -10.60
CA ARG A 716 -8.16 6.04 -9.25
C ARG A 716 -8.44 7.54 -9.13
N LEU A 717 -8.03 8.33 -10.12
CA LEU A 717 -8.34 9.77 -10.18
C LEU A 717 -9.85 10.02 -10.33
N ARG A 718 -10.52 9.26 -11.21
CA ARG A 718 -11.98 9.32 -11.37
C ARG A 718 -12.72 8.99 -10.07
N GLN A 719 -12.38 7.88 -9.41
CA GLN A 719 -12.96 7.52 -8.11
C GLN A 719 -12.73 8.60 -7.05
N PHE A 720 -11.55 9.22 -7.03
CA PHE A 720 -11.27 10.34 -6.12
C PHE A 720 -12.13 11.55 -6.43
N ALA A 721 -12.27 11.94 -7.69
CA ALA A 721 -13.11 13.06 -8.08
C ALA A 721 -14.59 12.78 -7.78
N GLU A 722 -15.12 11.59 -8.12
CA GLU A 722 -16.51 11.20 -7.80
C GLU A 722 -16.82 11.30 -6.30
N LYS A 723 -15.99 10.65 -5.46
CA LYS A 723 -16.18 10.64 -4.00
C LYS A 723 -15.83 11.97 -3.34
N GLY A 724 -14.89 12.71 -3.93
CA GLY A 724 -14.50 14.05 -3.51
C GLY A 724 -15.62 15.06 -3.77
N ALA A 725 -16.36 14.91 -4.88
CA ALA A 725 -17.46 15.80 -5.23
C ALA A 725 -18.55 15.79 -4.14
N GLU A 726 -18.90 14.62 -3.62
CA GLU A 726 -19.85 14.45 -2.50
C GLU A 726 -19.43 15.17 -1.22
N GLN A 727 -18.14 15.50 -1.08
CA GLN A 727 -17.57 16.13 0.10
C GLN A 727 -17.06 17.56 -0.18
N GLY A 728 -17.37 18.14 -1.35
CA GLY A 728 -16.92 19.47 -1.73
C GLY A 728 -15.42 19.58 -1.95
N VAL A 729 -14.77 18.52 -2.46
CA VAL A 729 -13.33 18.49 -2.72
C VAL A 729 -13.08 18.57 -4.23
N LEU A 730 -12.18 19.45 -4.64
CA LEU A 730 -11.69 19.61 -6.01
C LEU A 730 -10.46 18.72 -6.26
N LEU A 731 -10.38 18.15 -7.46
CA LEU A 731 -9.16 17.58 -8.03
C LEU A 731 -8.51 18.61 -8.95
N TYR A 732 -7.37 19.15 -8.55
CA TYR A 732 -6.49 19.90 -9.44
C TYR A 732 -5.62 18.88 -10.16
N HIS A 733 -5.91 18.67 -11.44
CA HIS A 733 -5.22 17.72 -12.29
C HIS A 733 -4.17 18.46 -13.12
N GLU A 734 -2.91 18.36 -12.68
CA GLU A 734 -1.76 18.89 -13.41
C GLU A 734 -1.42 17.91 -14.55
N ASN A 735 -1.76 18.27 -15.78
CA ASN A 735 -1.62 17.36 -16.93
C ASN A 735 -0.16 16.93 -17.13
N TYR A 736 0.78 17.84 -16.93
CA TYR A 736 2.22 17.56 -17.04
C TYR A 736 2.95 17.81 -15.71
N PHE A 737 4.20 17.34 -15.65
CA PHE A 737 5.09 17.62 -14.53
C PHE A 737 6.45 18.12 -15.02
N GLN A 738 6.62 19.45 -15.06
CA GLN A 738 7.78 20.10 -15.66
C GLN A 738 9.10 19.76 -14.93
N HIS A 739 9.02 19.38 -13.65
CA HIS A 739 10.18 18.95 -12.89
C HIS A 739 10.94 17.78 -13.54
N ASN A 740 10.27 16.96 -14.36
CA ASN A 740 10.88 15.87 -15.11
C ASN A 740 11.83 16.31 -16.23
N ILE A 741 11.64 17.51 -16.78
CA ILE A 741 12.28 17.96 -18.02
C ILE A 741 13.30 19.09 -17.80
N LEU A 742 13.44 19.53 -16.54
CA LEU A 742 14.39 20.54 -16.07
C LEU A 742 15.11 20.07 -14.80
N GLU A 743 16.16 20.78 -14.39
CA GLU A 743 16.95 20.58 -13.16
C GLU A 743 17.90 19.38 -13.09
N ALA A 744 17.48 18.12 -13.28
CA ALA A 744 18.36 16.98 -13.06
C ALA A 744 18.10 15.81 -14.00
N GLY A 745 19.18 15.20 -14.52
CA GLY A 745 19.11 14.11 -15.48
C GLY A 745 18.37 12.87 -14.99
N ALA A 746 18.42 12.59 -13.69
CA ALA A 746 17.68 11.49 -13.07
C ALA A 746 16.16 11.64 -13.17
N HIS A 747 15.64 12.87 -13.24
CA HIS A 747 14.21 13.11 -13.38
C HIS A 747 13.71 12.78 -14.80
N TRP A 748 14.61 12.80 -15.79
CA TRP A 748 14.31 12.52 -17.20
C TRP A 748 14.60 11.08 -17.60
N VAL A 749 15.58 10.45 -16.95
CA VAL A 749 16.17 9.18 -17.43
C VAL A 749 15.14 8.05 -17.52
N ASP A 750 14.18 8.00 -16.60
CA ASP A 750 13.09 7.01 -16.54
C ASP A 750 11.73 7.61 -17.00
N SER A 751 11.73 8.84 -17.53
CA SER A 751 10.52 9.51 -18.03
C SER A 751 9.87 8.67 -19.16
N PRO A 752 8.55 8.46 -19.15
CA PRO A 752 7.83 7.79 -20.23
C PRO A 752 8.05 8.48 -21.59
N TRP A 753 8.21 9.81 -21.59
CA TRP A 753 8.35 10.60 -22.81
C TRP A 753 9.71 10.47 -23.49
N ARG A 754 10.72 9.94 -22.81
CA ARG A 754 12.07 9.75 -23.37
C ARG A 754 12.05 8.64 -24.43
N SER A 755 12.70 8.86 -25.58
CA SER A 755 12.75 7.90 -26.71
C SER A 755 13.22 6.49 -26.32
N ALA A 756 14.12 6.36 -25.34
CA ALA A 756 14.55 5.05 -24.84
C ALA A 756 13.45 4.27 -24.07
N ASN A 757 12.42 4.95 -23.56
CA ASN A 757 11.45 4.38 -22.62
C ASN A 757 10.06 4.16 -23.23
N ASN A 758 9.82 4.56 -24.47
CA ASN A 758 8.54 4.33 -25.16
C ASN A 758 8.71 3.74 -26.58
N ILE A 759 7.60 3.27 -27.15
CA ILE A 759 7.53 2.72 -28.51
C ILE A 759 7.05 3.74 -29.57
N ASN A 760 6.80 4.99 -29.17
CA ASN A 760 6.09 5.99 -29.98
C ASN A 760 7.02 6.90 -30.80
N ASN A 761 8.33 6.67 -30.78
CA ASN A 761 9.33 7.40 -31.57
C ASN A 761 9.30 8.93 -31.35
N THR A 762 9.31 9.35 -30.08
CA THR A 762 9.22 10.75 -29.63
C THR A 762 10.31 11.70 -30.18
N GLY A 763 11.42 11.16 -30.71
CA GLY A 763 12.45 11.94 -31.40
C GLY A 763 13.38 12.74 -30.47
N PHE A 764 13.35 12.51 -29.16
CA PHE A 764 14.36 13.04 -28.25
C PHE A 764 15.72 12.38 -28.49
N ALA A 765 16.80 13.16 -28.35
CA ALA A 765 18.16 12.72 -28.61
C ALA A 765 18.61 11.59 -27.67
N GLU A 766 19.28 10.59 -28.23
CA GLU A 766 19.87 9.47 -27.51
C GLU A 766 21.30 9.19 -28.03
N PRO A 767 22.27 8.87 -27.15
CA PRO A 767 22.17 8.96 -25.69
C PRO A 767 21.95 10.42 -25.25
N VAL A 768 21.28 10.60 -24.10
CA VAL A 768 20.94 11.93 -23.58
C VAL A 768 22.22 12.74 -23.30
N ASN A 769 22.30 13.95 -23.85
CA ASN A 769 23.38 14.90 -23.55
C ASN A 769 23.07 15.64 -22.24
N PHE A 770 23.48 15.07 -21.10
CA PHE A 770 23.33 15.71 -19.80
C PHE A 770 24.32 16.88 -19.64
N ALA A 771 23.81 18.08 -19.38
CA ALA A 771 24.64 19.26 -19.18
C ALA A 771 25.52 19.10 -17.92
N GLY A 772 26.83 19.20 -18.13
CA GLY A 772 27.84 18.94 -17.10
C GLY A 772 27.76 17.53 -16.52
N ASP A 773 27.30 16.57 -17.33
CA ASP A 773 26.95 15.21 -16.91
C ASP A 773 26.16 15.22 -15.59
N LYS A 774 25.09 16.00 -15.49
CA LYS A 774 24.20 15.99 -14.30
C LYS A 774 22.84 16.56 -14.57
N ARG A 775 22.81 17.69 -15.26
CA ARG A 775 21.62 18.52 -15.43
C ARG A 775 20.91 18.16 -16.73
N ILE A 776 19.61 18.41 -16.77
CA ILE A 776 18.79 18.26 -17.98
C ILE A 776 18.07 19.57 -18.29
N PHE A 777 18.00 19.90 -19.58
CA PHE A 777 17.34 21.08 -20.12
C PHE A 777 16.67 20.70 -21.44
N VAL A 778 15.57 19.96 -21.36
CA VAL A 778 14.85 19.47 -22.56
C VAL A 778 13.47 20.11 -22.70
N ALA A 779 13.14 21.12 -21.89
CA ALA A 779 11.82 21.76 -21.92
C ALA A 779 11.48 22.36 -23.28
N ASP A 780 12.41 23.06 -23.94
CA ASP A 780 12.16 23.57 -25.31
C ASP A 780 11.88 22.45 -26.32
N MET A 781 12.59 21.32 -26.24
CA MET A 781 12.35 20.18 -27.12
C MET A 781 11.01 19.50 -26.81
N PHE A 782 10.67 19.42 -25.52
CA PHE A 782 9.44 18.79 -25.05
C PHE A 782 8.22 19.60 -25.45
N TYR A 783 8.26 20.91 -25.23
CA TYR A 783 7.18 21.83 -25.56
C TYR A 783 7.17 22.29 -27.03
N ASP A 784 8.03 21.73 -27.88
CA ASP A 784 8.03 21.99 -29.33
C ASP A 784 6.87 21.27 -30.02
N VAL A 785 5.82 22.03 -30.30
CA VAL A 785 4.61 21.58 -31.01
C VAL A 785 4.75 21.64 -32.53
N THR A 786 5.91 22.00 -33.07
CA THR A 786 6.17 21.96 -34.53
C THR A 786 6.63 20.58 -34.99
N HIS A 787 7.18 19.77 -34.07
CA HIS A 787 7.56 18.39 -34.36
C HIS A 787 6.31 17.51 -34.52
N PRO A 788 6.07 16.87 -35.67
CA PRO A 788 4.79 16.25 -36.01
C PRO A 788 4.38 15.14 -35.03
N VAL A 789 5.31 14.26 -34.66
CA VAL A 789 5.03 13.15 -33.72
C VAL A 789 4.71 13.67 -32.32
N ARG A 790 5.56 14.53 -31.73
CA ARG A 790 5.33 15.09 -30.39
C ARG A 790 4.05 15.91 -30.33
N ARG A 791 3.76 16.72 -31.35
CA ARG A 791 2.50 17.48 -31.45
C ARG A 791 1.30 16.55 -31.35
N GLN A 792 1.30 15.44 -32.09
CA GLN A 792 0.21 14.46 -32.06
C GLN A 792 0.10 13.78 -30.69
N LEU A 793 1.22 13.39 -30.09
CA LEU A 793 1.24 12.76 -28.76
C LEU A 793 0.75 13.72 -27.66
N HIS A 794 1.18 14.98 -27.67
CA HIS A 794 0.67 16.00 -26.74
C HIS A 794 -0.83 16.23 -26.93
N ARG A 795 -1.28 16.38 -28.19
CA ARG A 795 -2.71 16.51 -28.49
C ARG A 795 -3.49 15.33 -27.93
N GLN A 796 -3.05 14.10 -28.21
CA GLN A 796 -3.73 12.90 -27.75
C GLN A 796 -3.76 12.84 -26.21
N TYR A 797 -2.63 13.09 -25.55
CA TYR A 797 -2.54 13.04 -24.10
C TYR A 797 -3.42 14.10 -23.41
N ILE A 798 -3.45 15.34 -23.92
CA ILE A 798 -4.36 16.37 -23.41
C ILE A 798 -5.81 15.90 -23.53
N ARG A 799 -6.19 15.33 -24.68
CA ARG A 799 -7.54 14.79 -24.88
C ARG A 799 -7.82 13.58 -23.99
N THR A 800 -6.84 12.75 -23.68
CA THR A 800 -6.99 11.69 -22.67
C THR A 800 -7.30 12.29 -21.29
N CYS A 801 -6.57 13.33 -20.85
CA CYS A 801 -6.83 14.01 -19.58
C CYS A 801 -8.29 14.52 -19.49
N LEU A 802 -8.82 15.05 -20.61
CA LEU A 802 -10.20 15.53 -20.71
C LEU A 802 -11.20 14.37 -20.74
N ASN A 803 -11.02 13.40 -21.64
CA ASN A 803 -11.92 12.26 -21.79
C ASN A 803 -12.07 11.45 -20.50
N GLU A 804 -10.98 11.30 -19.74
CA GLU A 804 -10.98 10.49 -18.52
C GLU A 804 -11.63 11.19 -17.33
N LEU A 805 -11.71 12.53 -17.31
CA LEU A 805 -12.05 13.27 -16.08
C LEU A 805 -13.03 14.46 -16.24
N ALA A 806 -13.18 15.05 -17.43
CA ALA A 806 -13.94 16.29 -17.61
C ALA A 806 -15.46 16.15 -17.36
N ASP A 807 -15.99 14.92 -17.37
CA ASP A 807 -17.39 14.64 -16.98
C ASP A 807 -17.67 14.89 -15.48
N LEU A 808 -16.64 15.14 -14.68
CA LEU A 808 -16.74 15.32 -13.24
C LEU A 808 -16.65 16.82 -12.90
N PRO A 809 -17.68 17.39 -12.25
CA PRO A 809 -17.82 18.85 -12.09
C PRO A 809 -16.80 19.49 -11.14
N ASN A 810 -16.01 18.67 -10.44
CA ASN A 810 -15.02 19.08 -9.46
C ASN A 810 -13.57 18.84 -9.92
N VAL A 811 -13.35 18.55 -11.21
CA VAL A 811 -12.01 18.42 -11.78
C VAL A 811 -11.60 19.73 -12.45
N VAL A 812 -10.48 20.27 -12.02
CA VAL A 812 -9.83 21.45 -12.62
C VAL A 812 -8.62 20.98 -13.40
N GLN A 813 -8.55 21.32 -14.69
CA GLN A 813 -7.42 21.00 -15.56
C GLN A 813 -6.37 22.11 -15.49
N LEU A 814 -5.11 21.73 -15.26
CA LEU A 814 -3.96 22.63 -15.24
C LEU A 814 -2.91 22.13 -16.23
N VAL A 815 -2.12 23.07 -16.78
CA VAL A 815 -1.07 22.72 -17.74
C VAL A 815 -0.03 21.80 -17.08
N SER A 816 0.61 22.24 -16.00
CA SER A 816 1.69 21.47 -15.40
C SER A 816 2.04 21.96 -14.00
N SER A 817 2.37 20.99 -13.15
CA SER A 817 3.07 21.28 -11.90
C SER A 817 4.47 21.83 -12.22
N GLU A 818 4.85 22.88 -11.50
CA GLU A 818 6.06 23.69 -11.69
C GLU A 818 6.21 24.33 -13.09
N TYR A 819 5.13 24.76 -13.74
CA TYR A 819 5.19 25.35 -15.09
C TYR A 819 5.90 26.72 -15.15
N THR A 820 7.08 26.73 -15.77
CA THR A 820 7.82 27.93 -16.23
C THR A 820 8.12 27.83 -17.73
N GLY A 821 7.30 27.05 -18.45
CA GLY A 821 7.44 26.76 -19.85
C GLY A 821 7.01 27.93 -20.75
N PRO A 822 7.09 27.74 -22.08
CA PRO A 822 6.88 28.81 -23.04
C PRO A 822 5.39 29.07 -23.35
N LEU A 823 5.06 30.33 -23.68
CA LEU A 823 3.70 30.77 -24.02
C LEU A 823 3.05 29.91 -25.13
N HIS A 824 3.80 29.56 -26.17
CA HIS A 824 3.23 28.84 -27.33
C HIS A 824 2.67 27.45 -26.97
N PHE A 825 3.18 26.83 -25.89
CA PHE A 825 2.65 25.54 -25.45
C PHE A 825 1.36 25.69 -24.65
N VAL A 826 1.23 26.75 -23.84
CA VAL A 826 -0.05 27.08 -23.17
C VAL A 826 -1.11 27.42 -24.23
N GLN A 827 -0.74 28.16 -25.27
CA GLN A 827 -1.63 28.42 -26.41
C GLN A 827 -2.09 27.12 -27.06
N PHE A 828 -1.16 26.22 -27.40
CA PHE A 828 -1.49 24.92 -27.96
C PHE A 828 -2.39 24.08 -27.03
N TRP A 829 -2.13 24.09 -25.72
CA TRP A 829 -2.93 23.35 -24.74
C TRP A 829 -4.37 23.87 -24.68
N ILE A 830 -4.57 25.18 -24.62
CA ILE A 830 -5.90 25.82 -24.65
C ILE A 830 -6.60 25.53 -25.98
N ASP A 831 -5.88 25.64 -27.11
CA ASP A 831 -6.46 25.39 -28.43
C ASP A 831 -6.96 23.93 -28.55
N VAL A 832 -6.22 22.96 -28.01
CA VAL A 832 -6.65 21.55 -27.98
C VAL A 832 -7.89 21.34 -27.09
N ILE A 833 -8.00 22.05 -25.97
CA ILE A 833 -9.21 22.02 -25.13
C ILE A 833 -10.39 22.59 -25.89
N ALA A 834 -10.25 23.79 -26.47
CA ALA A 834 -11.33 24.43 -27.23
C ALA A 834 -11.82 23.57 -28.41
N GLU A 835 -10.90 22.92 -29.13
CA GLU A 835 -11.25 21.96 -30.17
C GLU A 835 -12.01 20.74 -29.61
N TRP A 836 -11.60 20.22 -28.45
CA TRP A 836 -12.29 19.10 -27.80
C TRP A 836 -13.69 19.49 -27.31
N GLU A 837 -13.87 20.67 -26.72
CA GLU A 837 -15.17 21.18 -26.29
C GLU A 837 -16.11 21.36 -27.49
N ALA A 838 -15.61 21.96 -28.57
CA ALA A 838 -16.38 22.15 -29.80
C ALA A 838 -16.79 20.81 -30.46
N GLU A 839 -15.93 19.80 -30.41
CA GLU A 839 -16.20 18.48 -31.02
C GLU A 839 -17.10 17.59 -30.15
N THR A 840 -17.02 17.70 -28.83
CA THR A 840 -17.73 16.81 -27.90
C THR A 840 -18.98 17.41 -27.28
N GLY A 841 -19.10 18.75 -27.27
CA GLY A 841 -20.15 19.49 -26.58
C GLY A 841 -20.06 19.44 -25.06
N LYS A 842 -18.92 19.01 -24.52
CA LYS A 842 -18.60 19.01 -23.08
C LYS A 842 -17.74 20.22 -22.74
N ASP A 843 -17.82 20.69 -21.51
CA ASP A 843 -17.01 21.80 -21.00
C ASP A 843 -15.98 21.26 -20.00
N ALA A 844 -14.77 21.82 -20.00
CA ALA A 844 -13.74 21.54 -19.01
C ALA A 844 -13.53 22.76 -18.10
N LEU A 845 -13.36 22.54 -16.80
CA LEU A 845 -12.98 23.62 -15.89
C LEU A 845 -11.46 23.84 -15.95
N VAL A 846 -11.03 24.99 -16.45
CA VAL A 846 -9.62 25.25 -16.81
C VAL A 846 -8.99 26.29 -15.88
N ALA A 847 -7.88 25.93 -15.24
CA ALA A 847 -7.06 26.88 -14.48
C ALA A 847 -5.74 27.22 -15.17
N LEU A 848 -5.54 28.53 -15.40
CA LEU A 848 -4.31 29.09 -15.93
C LEU A 848 -3.31 29.31 -14.80
N SER A 849 -2.31 28.44 -14.74
CA SER A 849 -1.23 28.47 -13.75
C SER A 849 0.12 28.56 -14.46
N ALA A 850 0.67 29.77 -14.56
CA ALA A 850 1.91 30.03 -15.29
C ALA A 850 2.68 31.22 -14.70
N THR A 851 3.86 31.51 -15.24
CA THR A 851 4.59 32.75 -14.95
C THR A 851 3.77 33.96 -15.39
N LYS A 852 3.95 35.12 -14.73
CA LYS A 852 3.08 36.29 -14.96
C LYS A 852 3.05 36.75 -16.42
N ASP A 853 4.19 36.72 -17.12
CA ASP A 853 4.28 37.09 -18.53
C ASP A 853 3.45 36.17 -19.45
N VAL A 854 3.46 34.86 -19.19
CA VAL A 854 2.66 33.88 -19.93
C VAL A 854 1.18 33.99 -19.55
N GLN A 855 0.88 34.14 -18.26
CA GLN A 855 -0.48 34.30 -17.75
C GLN A 855 -1.15 35.54 -18.35
N ASP A 856 -0.49 36.70 -18.28
CA ASP A 856 -1.02 37.96 -18.81
C ASP A 856 -1.22 37.88 -20.33
N ALA A 857 -0.28 37.28 -21.06
CA ALA A 857 -0.39 37.14 -22.51
C ALA A 857 -1.60 36.27 -22.95
N ILE A 858 -1.95 35.23 -22.18
CA ILE A 858 -3.15 34.42 -22.45
C ILE A 858 -4.43 35.18 -22.09
N LEU A 859 -4.43 35.91 -20.96
CA LEU A 859 -5.59 36.67 -20.53
C LEU A 859 -5.88 37.88 -21.43
N ASP A 860 -4.85 38.45 -22.05
CA ASP A 860 -4.96 39.52 -23.04
C ASP A 860 -5.42 39.01 -24.44
N ASP A 861 -5.36 37.70 -24.70
CA ASP A 861 -5.88 37.07 -25.92
C ASP A 861 -7.41 36.88 -25.82
N PRO A 862 -8.23 37.60 -26.60
CA PRO A 862 -9.69 37.57 -26.46
C PRO A 862 -10.35 36.26 -26.92
N VAL A 863 -9.60 35.37 -27.59
CA VAL A 863 -10.08 34.04 -27.98
C VAL A 863 -9.75 33.05 -26.86
N ARG A 864 -8.48 32.97 -26.46
CA ARG A 864 -8.02 31.95 -25.51
C ARG A 864 -8.44 32.22 -24.07
N SER A 865 -8.54 33.50 -23.68
CA SER A 865 -9.03 33.88 -22.34
C SER A 865 -10.45 33.40 -22.05
N LYS A 866 -11.28 33.10 -23.08
CA LYS A 866 -12.64 32.57 -22.90
C LYS A 866 -12.67 31.14 -22.39
N ILE A 867 -11.62 30.37 -22.66
CA ILE A 867 -11.47 28.98 -22.21
C ILE A 867 -10.97 28.91 -20.76
N VAL A 868 -10.42 30.01 -20.22
CA VAL A 868 -9.87 30.05 -18.85
C VAL A 868 -10.96 30.43 -17.85
N ASP A 869 -11.23 29.56 -16.88
CA ASP A 869 -12.20 29.80 -15.81
C ASP A 869 -11.56 30.30 -14.52
N ILE A 870 -10.35 29.83 -14.25
CA ILE A 870 -9.62 30.09 -13.00
C ILE A 870 -8.24 30.67 -13.33
N ILE A 871 -7.90 31.78 -12.69
CA ILE A 871 -6.57 32.40 -12.70
C ILE A 871 -5.86 31.94 -11.43
N ASP A 872 -4.80 31.16 -11.58
CA ASP A 872 -4.10 30.56 -10.45
C ASP A 872 -2.73 31.20 -10.23
N ILE A 873 -2.61 31.96 -9.14
CA ILE A 873 -1.41 32.68 -8.77
C ILE A 873 -0.54 31.79 -7.89
N ARG A 874 0.44 31.10 -8.49
CA ARG A 874 1.45 30.31 -7.76
C ARG A 874 2.90 30.51 -8.17
N TYR A 875 3.17 30.97 -9.39
CA TYR A 875 4.54 31.13 -9.92
C TYR A 875 5.08 32.55 -9.89
N TRP A 876 4.30 33.51 -9.38
CA TRP A 876 4.68 34.90 -9.22
C TRP A 876 3.94 35.49 -8.01
N HIS A 877 4.47 36.55 -7.41
CA HIS A 877 3.81 37.28 -6.32
C HIS A 877 4.42 38.67 -6.11
N TYR A 878 3.64 39.57 -5.52
CA TYR A 878 4.19 40.80 -4.95
C TYR A 878 4.90 40.49 -3.64
N ASN A 879 6.04 41.12 -3.41
CA ASN A 879 6.68 41.17 -2.10
C ASN A 879 6.72 42.61 -1.60
N THR A 880 7.11 42.83 -0.34
CA THR A 880 7.10 44.17 0.30
C THR A 880 8.02 45.21 -0.36
N LYS A 881 8.76 44.86 -1.42
CA LYS A 881 9.70 45.75 -2.13
C LYS A 881 9.46 45.81 -3.62
N GLU A 882 9.13 44.69 -4.25
CA GLU A 882 9.04 44.54 -5.70
C GLU A 882 8.14 43.37 -6.12
N LEU A 883 7.93 43.22 -7.42
CA LEU A 883 7.24 42.09 -8.03
C LEU A 883 8.23 40.94 -8.29
N TYR A 884 7.98 39.76 -7.71
CA TYR A 884 8.65 38.53 -8.11
C TYR A 884 7.88 37.91 -9.28
N ALA A 885 8.38 38.08 -10.50
CA ALA A 885 7.79 37.54 -11.72
C ALA A 885 8.86 36.85 -12.60
N PRO A 886 9.11 35.54 -12.38
CA PRO A 886 9.89 34.71 -13.29
C PRO A 886 9.40 34.84 -14.74
N LYS A 887 10.30 34.66 -15.71
CA LYS A 887 9.95 34.64 -17.14
C LYS A 887 9.65 33.22 -17.61
N GLY A 888 8.62 33.05 -18.43
CA GLY A 888 8.32 31.77 -19.06
C GLY A 888 9.25 31.46 -20.23
N GLY A 889 9.45 30.17 -20.53
CA GLY A 889 10.13 29.72 -21.75
C GLY A 889 11.64 29.99 -21.80
N VAL A 890 12.28 30.21 -20.66
CA VAL A 890 13.74 30.46 -20.57
C VAL A 890 14.54 29.28 -20.00
N ASN A 891 13.93 28.09 -19.96
CA ASN A 891 14.51 26.83 -19.46
C ASN A 891 15.08 26.92 -18.03
N LEU A 892 14.41 27.67 -17.15
CA LEU A 892 14.75 27.74 -15.74
C LEU A 892 13.58 27.24 -14.89
N ALA A 893 13.87 26.29 -14.01
CA ALA A 893 12.89 25.79 -13.05
C ALA A 893 12.60 26.82 -11.94
N PRO A 894 11.46 26.73 -11.22
CA PRO A 894 11.09 27.68 -10.18
C PRO A 894 12.20 27.94 -9.15
N ARG A 895 12.87 26.87 -8.69
CA ARG A 895 13.97 26.97 -7.73
C ARG A 895 15.19 27.70 -8.29
N GLN A 896 15.44 27.61 -9.59
CA GLN A 896 16.54 28.31 -10.25
C GLN A 896 16.23 29.82 -10.40
N HIS A 897 14.97 30.17 -10.69
CA HIS A 897 14.52 31.57 -10.65
C HIS A 897 14.62 32.17 -9.25
N ALA A 898 14.17 31.44 -8.22
CA ALA A 898 14.25 31.87 -6.82
C ALA A 898 15.69 32.14 -6.33
N ARG A 899 16.72 31.57 -6.98
CA ARG A 899 18.14 31.87 -6.70
C ARG A 899 18.65 33.13 -7.40
N LYS A 900 17.99 33.58 -8.47
CA LYS A 900 18.38 34.73 -9.30
C LYS A 900 17.60 35.99 -8.98
N MET A 901 16.43 35.85 -8.34
CA MET A 901 15.50 36.93 -8.06
C MET A 901 15.14 36.92 -6.58
N ARG A 902 14.84 38.09 -6.01
CA ARG A 902 14.43 38.19 -4.62
C ARG A 902 13.00 37.68 -4.46
N VAL A 903 12.84 36.48 -3.88
CA VAL A 903 11.52 35.93 -3.53
C VAL A 903 10.78 36.88 -2.57
N GLY A 904 11.48 37.36 -1.53
CA GLY A 904 10.95 38.39 -0.62
C GLY A 904 9.85 37.90 0.34
N LYS A 905 9.43 38.78 1.25
CA LYS A 905 8.34 38.53 2.20
C LYS A 905 7.02 38.97 1.56
N VAL A 906 5.96 38.18 1.79
CA VAL A 906 4.57 38.52 1.41
C VAL A 906 3.79 38.83 2.69
N THR A 907 3.05 39.93 2.70
CA THR A 907 2.08 40.27 3.75
C THR A 907 0.66 40.31 3.19
N TYR A 908 -0.32 40.61 4.04
CA TYR A 908 -1.73 40.76 3.66
C TYR A 908 -1.90 41.67 2.44
N ALA A 909 -1.25 42.85 2.43
CA ALA A 909 -1.42 43.84 1.37
C ALA A 909 -0.93 43.33 0.00
N GLU A 910 0.19 42.60 -0.05
CA GLU A 910 0.70 42.04 -1.29
C GLU A 910 -0.16 40.90 -1.83
N ALA A 911 -0.63 39.99 -0.97
CA ALA A 911 -1.52 38.91 -1.36
C ALA A 911 -2.89 39.45 -1.81
N TYR A 912 -3.45 40.42 -1.06
CA TYR A 912 -4.70 41.10 -1.43
C TYR A 912 -4.56 41.78 -2.80
N ARG A 913 -3.46 42.51 -3.03
CA ARG A 913 -3.19 43.16 -4.32
C ARG A 913 -3.12 42.14 -5.45
N ALA A 914 -2.36 41.06 -5.27
CA ALA A 914 -2.19 40.04 -6.30
C ALA A 914 -3.54 39.45 -6.74
N VAL A 915 -4.43 39.17 -5.79
CA VAL A 915 -5.76 38.59 -6.09
C VAL A 915 -6.72 39.64 -6.65
N SER A 916 -6.84 40.80 -5.99
CA SER A 916 -7.81 41.84 -6.37
C SER A 916 -7.54 42.43 -7.74
N GLU A 917 -6.27 42.56 -8.16
CA GLU A 917 -5.89 43.04 -9.49
C GLU A 917 -6.56 42.25 -10.61
N TYR A 918 -6.52 40.91 -10.55
CA TYR A 918 -7.18 40.06 -11.54
C TYR A 918 -8.67 39.95 -11.29
N ARG A 919 -9.10 39.93 -10.03
CA ARG A 919 -10.52 39.82 -9.69
C ARG A 919 -11.34 41.00 -10.19
N LEU A 920 -10.79 42.21 -10.14
CA LEU A 920 -11.42 43.43 -10.65
C LEU A 920 -11.38 43.49 -12.19
N ARG A 921 -10.30 42.99 -12.80
CA ARG A 921 -10.13 42.99 -14.27
C ARG A 921 -10.95 41.91 -14.97
N TYR A 922 -11.12 40.75 -14.35
CA TYR A 922 -11.81 39.57 -14.88
C TYR A 922 -12.87 39.08 -13.88
N PRO A 923 -13.99 39.81 -13.72
CA PRO A 923 -14.95 39.56 -12.65
C PRO A 923 -15.72 38.24 -12.77
N GLU A 924 -15.67 37.59 -13.93
CA GLU A 924 -16.28 36.29 -14.21
C GLU A 924 -15.38 35.10 -13.86
N LYS A 925 -14.06 35.32 -13.73
CA LYS A 925 -13.06 34.26 -13.48
C LYS A 925 -12.75 34.14 -12.01
N ALA A 926 -12.60 32.90 -11.52
CA ALA A 926 -12.11 32.69 -10.17
C ALA A 926 -10.62 32.99 -10.08
N VAL A 927 -10.16 33.46 -8.93
CA VAL A 927 -8.73 33.71 -8.68
C VAL A 927 -8.30 32.90 -7.47
N THR A 928 -7.34 31.98 -7.64
CA THR A 928 -6.73 31.23 -6.52
C THR A 928 -5.31 31.72 -6.25
N TYR A 929 -4.87 31.57 -5.00
CA TYR A 929 -3.54 32.02 -4.57
C TYR A 929 -2.84 30.91 -3.78
N TYR A 930 -1.86 30.28 -4.42
CA TYR A 930 -1.00 29.24 -3.84
C TYR A 930 0.49 29.63 -3.91
N ALA A 931 0.79 30.92 -4.03
CA ALA A 931 2.14 31.45 -4.07
C ALA A 931 2.79 31.55 -2.68
N GLN A 932 3.91 32.26 -2.59
CA GLN A 932 4.71 32.41 -1.39
C GLN A 932 3.86 32.80 -0.16
N ASN A 933 4.13 32.14 0.98
CA ASN A 933 3.47 32.33 2.27
C ASN A 933 2.02 31.80 2.36
N TYR A 934 1.53 31.05 1.37
CA TYR A 934 0.34 30.22 1.55
C TYR A 934 0.57 29.17 2.67
N PRO A 935 -0.41 28.90 3.56
CA PRO A 935 -1.78 29.42 3.58
C PRO A 935 -2.00 30.66 4.47
N ALA A 936 -0.94 31.26 5.02
CA ALA A 936 -1.06 32.31 6.03
C ALA A 936 -1.86 33.55 5.56
N MET A 937 -1.96 33.77 4.25
CA MET A 937 -2.66 34.91 3.64
C MET A 937 -4.15 34.65 3.33
N ALA A 938 -4.77 33.62 3.92
CA ALA A 938 -6.14 33.19 3.58
C ALA A 938 -7.19 34.31 3.63
N TRP A 939 -7.17 35.17 4.66
CA TRP A 939 -8.10 36.29 4.76
C TRP A 939 -7.87 37.37 3.69
N ALA A 940 -6.60 37.64 3.33
CA ALA A 940 -6.30 38.56 2.23
C ALA A 940 -6.91 38.06 0.91
N VAL A 941 -6.81 36.76 0.66
CA VAL A 941 -7.39 36.11 -0.53
C VAL A 941 -8.93 36.21 -0.50
N ALA A 942 -9.56 35.87 0.64
CA ALA A 942 -11.01 35.94 0.79
C ALA A 942 -11.55 37.37 0.57
N MET A 943 -10.91 38.36 1.21
CA MET A 943 -11.32 39.76 1.14
C MET A 943 -11.04 40.40 -0.22
N ALA A 944 -10.05 39.90 -0.95
CA ALA A 944 -9.80 40.30 -2.34
C ALA A 944 -10.77 39.65 -3.34
N GLY A 945 -11.70 38.80 -2.88
CA GLY A 945 -12.66 38.08 -3.71
C GLY A 945 -12.09 36.85 -4.41
N GLY A 946 -10.98 36.30 -3.93
CA GLY A 946 -10.39 35.05 -4.42
C GLY A 946 -11.14 33.81 -3.93
N SER A 947 -10.85 32.65 -4.51
CA SER A 947 -11.47 31.36 -4.23
C SER A 947 -10.52 30.40 -3.48
N CYS A 948 -11.09 29.41 -2.79
CA CYS A 948 -10.35 28.39 -2.02
C CYS A 948 -9.36 28.92 -0.96
N PRO A 949 -9.65 30.00 -0.19
CA PRO A 949 -8.79 30.41 0.91
C PRO A 949 -8.92 29.44 2.09
N GLN A 950 -7.82 29.16 2.77
CA GLN A 950 -7.82 28.32 3.98
C GLN A 950 -8.24 29.10 5.24
N ILE A 951 -9.44 29.70 5.21
CA ILE A 951 -10.09 30.23 6.42
C ILE A 951 -10.65 29.07 7.24
N LYS A 952 -10.50 29.10 8.57
CA LYS A 952 -10.85 28.01 9.48
C LYS A 952 -12.00 28.42 10.39
N GLY A 953 -12.87 27.46 10.72
CA GLY A 953 -13.86 27.58 11.80
C GLY A 953 -15.02 28.56 11.56
N VAL A 954 -15.17 29.09 10.35
CA VAL A 954 -16.27 29.99 9.98
C VAL A 954 -17.59 29.24 9.76
N SER A 955 -18.72 29.90 10.00
CA SER A 955 -20.06 29.30 9.79
C SER A 955 -20.39 29.12 8.30
N GLU A 956 -21.31 28.19 8.02
CA GLU A 956 -21.83 27.98 6.67
C GLU A 956 -22.54 29.23 6.15
N GLU A 957 -23.23 29.98 7.02
CA GLU A 957 -23.90 31.22 6.65
C GLU A 957 -22.91 32.32 6.24
N LEU A 958 -21.76 32.43 6.91
CA LEU A 958 -20.69 33.34 6.52
C LEU A 958 -20.05 32.92 5.19
N LEU A 959 -19.86 31.62 4.96
CA LEU A 959 -19.40 31.12 3.66
C LEU A 959 -20.40 31.44 2.54
N GLN A 960 -21.70 31.30 2.78
CA GLN A 960 -22.73 31.72 1.82
C GLN A 960 -22.71 33.24 1.58
N ALA A 961 -22.42 34.04 2.61
CA ALA A 961 -22.25 35.48 2.45
C ALA A 961 -21.06 35.79 1.52
N PHE A 962 -19.89 35.19 1.77
CA PHE A 962 -18.72 35.34 0.91
C PHE A 962 -19.01 34.98 -0.57
N ALA A 963 -19.77 33.91 -0.80
CA ALA A 963 -20.15 33.48 -2.16
C ALA A 963 -21.00 34.51 -2.93
N ARG A 964 -21.69 35.41 -2.22
CA ARG A 964 -22.56 36.45 -2.81
C ARG A 964 -21.92 37.83 -2.88
N THR A 965 -20.87 38.07 -2.09
CA THR A 965 -20.22 39.37 -1.98
C THR A 965 -19.19 39.59 -3.09
N VAL A 966 -18.99 40.85 -3.46
CA VAL A 966 -17.91 41.28 -4.38
C VAL A 966 -16.94 42.21 -3.65
N PRO A 967 -15.64 42.18 -3.96
CA PRO A 967 -14.66 43.08 -3.37
C PRO A 967 -14.92 44.53 -3.80
N MET A 968 -14.78 45.44 -2.85
CA MET A 968 -14.90 46.88 -3.06
C MET A 968 -13.53 47.52 -3.25
N GLU A 969 -13.45 48.57 -4.06
CA GLU A 969 -12.23 49.34 -4.25
C GLU A 969 -11.80 50.03 -2.93
N ARG A 970 -10.55 49.80 -2.53
CA ARG A 970 -9.96 50.42 -1.34
C ARG A 970 -9.58 51.87 -1.63
N LYS A 971 -10.06 52.81 -0.83
CA LYS A 971 -9.72 54.24 -0.95
C LYS A 971 -8.44 54.56 -0.18
N ALA A 972 -7.72 55.60 -0.64
CA ALA A 972 -6.54 56.09 0.04
C ALA A 972 -6.89 56.55 1.47
N GLY A 973 -6.23 55.97 2.47
CA GLY A 973 -6.50 56.24 3.90
C GLY A 973 -7.46 55.26 4.57
N ASP A 974 -8.05 54.30 3.83
CA ASP A 974 -8.89 53.26 4.43
C ASP A 974 -8.07 52.35 5.35
N VAL A 975 -8.62 52.13 6.56
CA VAL A 975 -8.09 51.24 7.59
C VAL A 975 -8.69 49.83 7.53
N TYR A 976 -9.40 49.51 6.45
CA TYR A 976 -10.12 48.25 6.25
C TYR A 976 -10.25 47.90 4.76
N GLU A 977 -10.51 46.63 4.48
CA GLU A 977 -11.03 46.14 3.20
C GLU A 977 -12.45 45.60 3.40
N MET A 978 -13.25 45.62 2.33
CA MET A 978 -14.67 45.27 2.40
C MET A 978 -15.12 44.48 1.18
N VAL A 979 -15.87 43.42 1.42
CA VAL A 979 -16.67 42.74 0.40
C VAL A 979 -18.15 42.96 0.70
N LYS A 980 -18.97 43.14 -0.34
CA LYS A 980 -20.37 43.54 -0.17
C LYS A 980 -21.32 42.87 -1.18
N SER A 981 -22.54 42.61 -0.74
CA SER A 981 -23.73 42.30 -1.53
C SER A 981 -24.92 43.19 -1.09
N ASP A 982 -26.13 42.93 -1.58
CA ASP A 982 -27.34 43.62 -1.16
C ASP A 982 -27.75 43.30 0.29
N THR A 983 -27.32 42.13 0.78
CA THR A 983 -27.69 41.57 2.09
C THR A 983 -26.53 41.51 3.07
N ASP A 984 -25.29 41.41 2.59
CA ASP A 984 -24.13 41.11 3.42
C ASP A 984 -23.03 42.14 3.19
N ILE A 985 -22.42 42.63 4.28
CA ILE A 985 -21.20 43.44 4.25
C ILE A 985 -20.20 42.78 5.20
N ILE A 986 -19.05 42.37 4.67
CA ILE A 986 -17.97 41.78 5.46
C ILE A 986 -16.77 42.71 5.37
N ILE A 987 -16.17 43.01 6.51
CA ILE A 987 -15.13 44.02 6.67
C ILE A 987 -13.95 43.36 7.37
N TYR A 988 -12.76 43.51 6.80
CA TYR A 988 -11.51 43.15 7.46
C TYR A 988 -10.84 44.44 7.92
N SER A 989 -10.71 44.63 9.23
CA SER A 989 -10.14 45.84 9.82
C SER A 989 -8.70 45.63 10.23
N HIS A 990 -7.84 46.61 9.89
CA HIS A 990 -6.46 46.73 10.34
C HIS A 990 -6.29 47.75 11.48
N SER A 991 -7.38 48.17 12.12
CA SER A 991 -7.38 49.23 13.13
C SER A 991 -8.03 48.81 14.43
N LYS A 992 -7.40 49.15 15.55
CA LYS A 992 -7.99 49.06 16.90
C LYS A 992 -8.99 50.18 17.19
N SER A 993 -9.01 51.24 16.38
CA SER A 993 -9.91 52.38 16.58
C SER A 993 -11.22 52.16 15.84
N LYS A 994 -12.32 52.64 16.43
CA LYS A 994 -13.63 52.69 15.76
C LYS A 994 -13.57 53.54 14.49
N PHE A 995 -14.35 53.15 13.48
CA PHE A 995 -14.46 53.87 12.21
C PHE A 995 -15.89 53.78 11.68
N THR A 996 -16.27 54.69 10.78
CA THR A 996 -17.64 54.73 10.23
C THR A 996 -17.62 54.36 8.76
N ILE A 997 -18.59 53.53 8.35
CA ILE A 997 -18.75 53.12 6.96
C ILE A 997 -20.16 53.45 6.44
N PRO A 998 -20.32 53.74 5.14
CA PRO A 998 -21.63 53.94 4.54
C PRO A 998 -22.36 52.60 4.39
N VAL A 999 -23.55 52.49 4.99
CA VAL A 999 -24.39 51.28 4.96
C VAL A 999 -25.83 51.68 4.69
N ALA A 1000 -26.51 50.96 3.81
CA ALA A 1000 -27.90 51.26 3.46
C ALA A 1000 -28.82 51.24 4.68
N ALA A 1001 -29.87 52.05 4.68
CA ALA A 1001 -30.80 52.10 5.79
C ALA A 1001 -31.53 50.75 5.95
N GLY A 1002 -31.59 50.22 7.17
CA GLY A 1002 -32.14 48.89 7.41
C GLY A 1002 -31.88 48.36 8.81
N LYS A 1003 -32.28 47.11 9.03
CA LYS A 1003 -31.95 46.32 10.22
C LYS A 1003 -30.88 45.32 9.86
N TYR A 1004 -29.85 45.22 10.69
CA TYR A 1004 -28.71 44.35 10.47
C TYR A 1004 -28.38 43.59 11.75
N MET A 1005 -27.83 42.40 11.61
CA MET A 1005 -27.07 41.72 12.64
C MET A 1005 -25.60 42.05 12.42
N LEU A 1006 -24.92 42.52 13.47
CA LEU A 1006 -23.48 42.74 13.47
C LEU A 1006 -22.81 41.62 14.26
N LYS A 1007 -21.92 40.89 13.59
CA LYS A 1007 -21.04 39.88 14.19
C LYS A 1007 -19.59 40.30 14.07
N GLN A 1008 -18.78 39.85 15.01
CA GLN A 1008 -17.33 39.88 14.97
C GLN A 1008 -16.82 38.46 14.75
N VAL A 1009 -15.83 38.27 13.87
CA VAL A 1009 -15.24 36.98 13.54
C VAL A 1009 -13.77 37.01 13.90
N ASN A 1010 -13.34 36.02 14.70
CA ASN A 1010 -11.93 35.89 15.05
C ASN A 1010 -11.14 35.33 13.86
N VAL A 1011 -10.05 36.02 13.49
CA VAL A 1011 -9.26 35.73 12.28
C VAL A 1011 -8.54 34.38 12.37
N GLU A 1012 -8.17 33.93 13.57
CA GLU A 1012 -7.42 32.68 13.76
C GLU A 1012 -8.34 31.45 13.92
N SER A 1013 -9.40 31.58 14.72
CA SER A 1013 -10.30 30.48 15.08
C SER A 1013 -11.56 30.39 14.22
N GLY A 1014 -11.96 31.49 13.58
CA GLY A 1014 -13.23 31.61 12.86
C GLY A 1014 -14.46 31.79 13.76
N GLU A 1015 -14.29 31.83 15.08
CA GLU A 1015 -15.40 31.96 16.03
C GLU A 1015 -16.17 33.28 15.80
N GLU A 1016 -17.50 33.19 15.73
CA GLU A 1016 -18.39 34.31 15.49
C GLU A 1016 -19.08 34.77 16.78
N LEU A 1017 -18.84 36.02 17.17
CA LEU A 1017 -19.49 36.68 18.30
C LEU A 1017 -20.54 37.67 17.78
N VAL A 1018 -21.81 37.50 18.17
CA VAL A 1018 -22.86 38.48 17.88
C VAL A 1018 -22.63 39.71 18.77
N ILE A 1019 -22.34 40.86 18.15
CA ILE A 1019 -22.17 42.15 18.82
C ILE A 1019 -23.53 42.84 19.00
N ASP A 1020 -24.35 42.84 17.95
CA ASP A 1020 -25.71 43.36 17.98
C ASP A 1020 -26.60 42.49 17.08
N ASN A 1021 -27.66 41.94 17.64
CA ASN A 1021 -28.58 41.05 16.93
C ASN A 1021 -29.66 41.81 16.13
N ARG A 1022 -29.76 43.15 16.27
CA ARG A 1022 -30.79 43.97 15.60
C ARG A 1022 -30.40 45.45 15.49
N LEU A 1023 -29.20 45.72 14.99
CA LEU A 1023 -28.67 47.05 14.75
C LEU A 1023 -29.51 47.80 13.70
N ARG A 1024 -30.06 48.97 14.06
CA ARG A 1024 -30.74 49.87 13.11
C ARG A 1024 -29.76 50.87 12.53
N ILE A 1025 -29.63 50.88 11.21
CA ILE A 1025 -28.69 51.74 10.49
C ILE A 1025 -29.49 52.74 9.65
N SER A 1026 -29.12 54.02 9.69
CA SER A 1026 -29.81 55.13 9.00
C SER A 1026 -28.99 55.76 7.86
N GLY A 1027 -28.02 55.02 7.30
CA GLY A 1027 -27.15 55.48 6.20
C GLY A 1027 -25.65 55.36 6.51
N GLN A 1028 -25.28 55.26 7.78
CA GLN A 1028 -23.92 55.07 8.25
C GLN A 1028 -23.89 54.10 9.45
N CYS A 1029 -22.85 53.27 9.52
CA CYS A 1029 -22.62 52.33 10.61
C CYS A 1029 -21.27 52.65 11.27
N GLU A 1030 -21.25 52.85 12.59
CA GLU A 1030 -20.01 52.86 13.35
C GLU A 1030 -19.60 51.41 13.63
N VAL A 1031 -18.43 51.01 13.13
CA VAL A 1031 -17.83 49.70 13.42
C VAL A 1031 -17.03 49.85 14.72
N PRO A 1032 -17.28 48.98 15.73
CA PRO A 1032 -16.65 49.12 17.04
C PRO A 1032 -15.13 48.90 16.97
N ALA A 1033 -14.45 49.35 18.02
CA ALA A 1033 -13.02 49.10 18.21
C ALA A 1033 -12.75 47.59 18.28
N ALA A 1034 -11.73 47.12 17.54
CA ALA A 1034 -11.32 45.73 17.57
C ALA A 1034 -10.63 45.37 18.90
N SER A 1035 -10.92 44.17 19.42
CA SER A 1035 -10.24 43.61 20.60
C SER A 1035 -8.81 43.14 20.29
N GLN A 1036 -8.49 42.98 19.00
CA GLN A 1036 -7.17 42.57 18.46
C GLN A 1036 -6.76 43.52 17.32
N GLU A 1037 -5.51 43.43 16.85
CA GLU A 1037 -5.01 44.28 15.74
C GLU A 1037 -5.72 44.04 14.42
N GLU A 1038 -6.10 42.79 14.15
CA GLU A 1038 -6.81 42.38 12.95
C GLU A 1038 -8.12 41.72 13.35
N CYS A 1039 -9.22 42.15 12.73
CA CYS A 1039 -10.55 41.65 13.09
C CYS A 1039 -11.51 41.72 11.91
N VAL A 1040 -12.40 40.73 11.83
CA VAL A 1040 -13.42 40.67 10.79
C VAL A 1040 -14.78 41.03 11.38
N TYR A 1041 -15.55 41.87 10.69
CA TYR A 1041 -16.92 42.21 11.04
C TYR A 1041 -17.86 41.79 9.92
N TRP A 1042 -19.00 41.21 10.28
CA TRP A 1042 -20.03 40.81 9.33
C TRP A 1042 -21.36 41.46 9.70
N LEU A 1043 -21.86 42.30 8.80
CA LEU A 1043 -23.18 42.92 8.83
C LEU A 1043 -24.11 42.15 7.90
N HIS A 1044 -25.06 41.42 8.48
CA HIS A 1044 -26.08 40.66 7.77
C HIS A 1044 -27.43 41.37 7.86
N ARG A 1045 -28.07 41.68 6.74
CA ARG A 1045 -29.37 42.36 6.71
C ARG A 1045 -30.49 41.41 7.14
N LEU A 1046 -31.32 41.85 8.11
CA LEU A 1046 -32.41 41.10 8.74
C LEU A 1046 -33.77 41.31 8.07
#